data_AF-A0A1W5CVA7-F1
#
_entry.id   AF-A0A1W5CVA7-F1
#
_cell.length_a   1.000
_cell.length_b   1.000
_cell.length_c   1.000
_cell.angle_alpha   90.00
_cell.angle_beta   90.00
_cell.angle_gamma   90.00
#
_symmetry.space_group_name_H-M   'P 1'
#
loop_
_entity.id
_entity.type
_entity.pdbx_description
1 polymer ?
#
loop_
_entity_poly.entity_id
_entity_poly.type
_entity_poly.pdbx_seq_one_letter_code
_entity_poly.pdbx_strand_id
1 'polypeptide(L)'
;MFDQSYIAWYSDVTHEVKPVTSGVRCCLTYNLISTGPATVQSATDIQNEKMKLKETLASWTSDADLPDMQAYMLDYRYTEANLKYESMKGRDRLRAQCLKEICAETGFCFYLAQMEYTVSGDAIDEEYVTSGKRGVLYHPLGDPAEKYFYAEQTELLKFSTVHDLHGRLIARSVRTYLDDIVQPNPFADRDPDDEEWENTGNQGVATTHFYHDSCALMMKKESRMEFLITSNSQAVTEYFVSFVQTLFKQYRETPDNPERATELVCLCNHIVLVVSDLKPHVSSNMLASAVTASMLVKDEALIEKVMTVYPGGLREVAYAELGGTLHGLGLAYLHGERMNHILSCIASIHMRYRALVAIRDGYCKTKRPDSSIDDLASLEVWIKEKVEAILDTEEPFTDENTKTLLAMHQVYGDDLLFRKILPFLKRQTTTFTTSFLADLFAQCKQGEVSEDVTSTAFRIMLSVLIPIIELDSEESMNKRQKTSYQSTPGGRRSGLDILGTPRRVVHGKVVADLLGFCLSLHLRHESAQILEKLEDQKQIASISTYKDVYFPCLSKLFEVIQPRGRSPETSCFRSVFVGIINTYRNRFVPEEPTRGTKTDGEWQKEQRAWRESYGTYYRLVETVGPIPFLNDFLRKDSQSVEPQGPAPSGSQQGWAARKCPELIDLLE
;
A
#
# COMPACT_ATOMS: atom_id res chain seq x y z
N MET A 1 60.45 -17.25 -8.62
CA MET A 1 60.76 -15.95 -7.97
C MET A 1 60.31 -16.10 -6.53
N PHE A 2 61.18 -15.87 -5.54
CA PHE A 2 60.76 -15.91 -4.14
C PHE A 2 60.13 -14.55 -3.80
N ASP A 3 58.89 -14.56 -3.32
CA ASP A 3 58.23 -13.35 -2.83
C ASP A 3 58.99 -12.82 -1.61
N GLN A 4 59.37 -11.54 -1.65
CA GLN A 4 60.04 -10.87 -0.54
C GLN A 4 58.99 -10.23 0.35
N SER A 5 59.08 -10.46 1.66
CA SER A 5 58.24 -9.83 2.67
C SER A 5 59.14 -9.14 3.69
N TYR A 6 58.73 -7.95 4.14
CA TYR A 6 59.48 -7.15 5.10
C TYR A 6 58.57 -6.68 6.22
N ILE A 7 59.18 -6.37 7.36
CA ILE A 7 58.54 -5.75 8.51
C ILE A 7 59.51 -4.71 9.06
N ALA A 8 59.00 -3.56 9.48
CA ALA A 8 59.77 -2.47 10.06
C ALA A 8 59.05 -1.95 11.30
N TRP A 9 59.82 -1.53 12.30
CA TRP A 9 59.33 -0.93 13.55
C TRP A 9 60.33 0.12 14.05
N TYR A 10 59.87 1.02 14.92
CA TYR A 10 60.75 2.01 15.54
C TYR A 10 61.72 1.36 16.53
N SER A 11 62.94 1.89 16.63
CA SER A 11 64.02 1.29 17.43
C SER A 11 63.73 1.25 18.93
N ASP A 12 62.76 2.03 19.41
CA ASP A 12 62.30 2.06 20.80
C ASP A 12 61.27 0.97 21.14
N VAL A 13 60.89 0.11 20.17
CA VAL A 13 60.04 -1.05 20.40
C VAL A 13 60.85 -2.24 20.91
N THR A 14 60.51 -2.72 22.11
CA THR A 14 61.03 -3.96 22.67
C THR A 14 60.52 -5.16 21.88
N HIS A 15 61.44 -5.98 21.36
CA HIS A 15 61.09 -7.17 20.56
C HIS A 15 61.96 -8.36 20.97
N GLU A 16 61.42 -9.57 20.80
CA GLU A 16 62.12 -10.82 21.08
C GLU A 16 62.02 -11.75 19.87
N VAL A 17 63.13 -12.43 19.54
CA VAL A 17 63.16 -13.51 18.57
C VAL A 17 63.20 -14.84 19.31
N LYS A 18 62.10 -15.59 19.25
CA LYS A 18 62.02 -16.94 19.84
C LYS A 18 62.92 -17.94 19.09
N PRO A 19 63.45 -18.98 19.77
CA PRO A 19 64.25 -20.03 19.13
C PRO A 19 63.48 -20.75 18.01
N VAL A 20 64.16 -21.05 16.90
CA VAL A 20 63.60 -21.85 15.80
C VAL A 20 63.56 -23.32 16.24
N THR A 21 62.37 -23.93 16.26
CA THR A 21 62.19 -25.33 16.72
C THR A 21 62.43 -26.36 15.62
N SER A 22 62.39 -25.97 14.34
CA SER A 22 62.75 -26.80 13.19
C SER A 22 62.99 -25.90 11.95
N GLY A 23 63.92 -26.28 11.07
CA GLY A 23 64.27 -25.54 9.84
C GLY A 23 65.31 -24.43 10.03
N VAL A 24 65.38 -23.50 9.08
CA VAL A 24 66.34 -22.37 9.06
C VAL A 24 65.62 -21.06 8.77
N ARG A 25 65.86 -20.03 9.58
CA ARG A 25 65.39 -18.65 9.33
C ARG A 25 66.52 -17.82 8.72
N CYS A 26 66.42 -17.51 7.44
CA CYS A 26 67.31 -16.56 6.77
C CYS A 26 66.59 -15.20 6.65
N CYS A 27 67.13 -14.16 7.29
CA CYS A 27 66.58 -12.80 7.21
C CYS A 27 67.70 -11.77 7.16
N LEU A 28 67.45 -10.66 6.47
CA LEU A 28 68.30 -9.48 6.48
C LEU A 28 67.74 -8.48 7.50
N THR A 29 68.53 -8.12 8.51
CA THR A 29 68.16 -7.14 9.54
C THR A 29 69.12 -5.97 9.50
N TYR A 30 68.60 -4.75 9.43
CA TYR A 30 69.38 -3.52 9.48
C TYR A 30 68.54 -2.40 10.10
N ASN A 31 69.22 -1.40 10.64
CA ASN A 31 68.57 -0.19 11.12
C ASN A 31 68.38 0.79 9.96
N LEU A 32 67.18 1.33 9.82
CA LEU A 32 66.88 2.44 8.91
C LEU A 32 67.10 3.75 9.67
N ILE A 33 67.97 4.61 9.15
CA ILE A 33 68.26 5.92 9.74
C ILE A 33 67.66 6.99 8.83
N SER A 34 66.71 7.77 9.35
CA SER A 34 66.17 8.94 8.64
C SER A 34 67.09 10.15 8.86
N THR A 35 67.59 10.77 7.79
CA THR A 35 68.50 11.93 7.84
C THR A 35 67.80 13.28 7.56
N GLY A 36 66.47 13.30 7.54
CA GLY A 36 65.68 14.51 7.25
C GLY A 36 65.50 15.44 8.46
N PRO A 37 65.19 16.73 8.25
CA PRO A 37 64.87 17.66 9.32
C PRO A 37 63.41 17.47 9.77
N ALA A 38 63.15 16.50 10.63
CA ALA A 38 61.87 16.37 11.34
C ALA A 38 62.06 15.56 12.62
N THR A 39 61.25 15.91 13.62
CA THR A 39 61.07 15.28 14.94
C THR A 39 61.36 13.78 14.97
N VAL A 40 62.08 13.33 16.00
CA VAL A 40 62.32 11.91 16.28
C VAL A 40 60.97 11.21 16.36
N GLN A 41 60.62 10.41 15.35
CA GLN A 41 59.40 9.63 15.36
C GLN A 41 59.64 8.40 16.25
N SER A 42 58.85 8.27 17.31
CA SER A 42 58.88 7.17 18.29
C SER A 42 57.56 6.40 18.27
N ALA A 43 57.61 5.10 18.56
CA ALA A 43 56.38 4.32 18.77
C ALA A 43 55.56 4.86 19.96
N THR A 44 56.24 5.34 21.01
CA THR A 44 55.64 5.98 22.18
C THR A 44 54.90 7.27 21.80
N ASP A 45 55.49 8.09 20.93
CA ASP A 45 54.86 9.34 20.49
C ASP A 45 53.57 9.09 19.72
N ILE A 46 53.56 8.11 18.82
CA ILE A 46 52.33 7.71 18.09
C ILE A 46 51.25 7.22 19.06
N GLN A 47 51.63 6.43 20.09
CA GLN A 47 50.69 5.96 21.09
C GLN A 47 50.13 7.11 21.94
N ASN A 48 50.97 8.09 22.29
CA ASN A 48 50.56 9.31 22.99
C ASN A 48 49.62 10.16 22.14
N GLU A 49 49.89 10.32 20.84
CA GLU A 49 49.00 11.01 19.90
C GLU A 49 47.65 10.30 19.77
N LYS A 50 47.65 8.96 19.67
CA LYS A 50 46.44 8.15 19.65
C LYS A 50 45.61 8.33 20.93
N MET A 51 46.27 8.38 22.09
CA MET A 51 45.62 8.60 23.38
C MET A 51 45.01 10.01 23.46
N LYS A 52 45.75 11.04 23.03
CA LYS A 52 45.23 12.42 22.95
C LYS A 52 44.02 12.54 22.04
N LEU A 53 44.05 11.89 20.87
CA LEU A 53 42.91 11.88 19.93
C LEU A 53 41.70 11.19 20.57
N LYS A 54 41.92 10.07 21.27
CA LYS A 54 40.86 9.37 22.01
C LYS A 54 40.24 10.26 23.09
N GLU A 55 41.06 10.93 23.89
CA GLU A 55 40.61 11.87 24.93
C GLU A 55 39.82 13.04 24.32
N THR A 56 40.29 13.58 23.20
CA THR A 56 39.64 14.68 22.47
C THR A 56 38.24 14.27 21.98
N LEU A 57 38.13 13.12 21.32
CA LEU A 57 36.83 12.61 20.85
C LEU A 57 35.92 12.25 22.03
N ALA A 58 36.46 11.71 23.12
CA ALA A 58 35.66 11.46 24.32
C ALA A 58 35.10 12.76 24.92
N SER A 59 35.91 13.81 25.07
CA SER A 59 35.41 15.12 25.55
C SER A 59 34.42 15.76 24.59
N TRP A 60 34.60 15.55 23.28
CA TRP A 60 33.72 16.09 22.25
C TRP A 60 32.28 15.58 22.42
N THR A 61 32.09 14.30 22.72
CA THR A 61 30.73 13.75 22.93
C THR A 61 29.96 14.41 24.08
N SER A 62 30.64 15.07 25.02
CA SER A 62 29.99 15.76 26.14
C SER A 62 29.71 17.24 25.86
N ASP A 63 30.21 17.77 24.74
CA ASP A 63 30.11 19.18 24.38
C ASP A 63 29.06 19.38 23.27
N ALA A 64 27.96 20.05 23.63
CA ALA A 64 26.86 20.33 22.74
C ALA A 64 27.17 21.45 21.73
N ASP A 65 28.17 22.29 22.00
CA ASP A 65 28.55 23.39 21.10
C ASP A 65 29.45 22.93 19.96
N LEU A 66 29.99 21.71 20.03
CA LEU A 66 30.82 21.14 18.98
C LEU A 66 29.99 20.40 17.91
N PRO A 67 30.39 20.47 16.63
CA PRO A 67 29.69 19.82 15.52
C PRO A 67 29.43 18.33 15.74
N ASP A 68 28.29 17.86 15.25
CA ASP A 68 27.89 16.45 15.34
C ASP A 68 28.63 15.55 14.35
N MET A 69 29.24 16.15 13.34
CA MET A 69 29.91 15.48 12.24
C MET A 69 31.15 16.27 11.85
N GLN A 70 32.23 15.54 11.55
CA GLN A 70 33.49 16.09 11.05
C GLN A 70 34.07 15.19 9.98
N ALA A 71 34.65 15.80 8.96
CA ALA A 71 35.26 15.13 7.82
C ALA A 71 36.76 15.39 7.78
N TYR A 72 37.49 14.34 7.42
CA TYR A 72 38.92 14.39 7.14
C TYR A 72 39.16 13.98 5.69
N MET A 73 39.67 14.87 4.84
CA MET A 73 40.03 14.53 3.47
C MET A 73 41.14 13.48 3.43
N LEU A 74 40.94 12.41 2.65
CA LEU A 74 41.91 11.34 2.45
C LEU A 74 42.90 11.71 1.35
N ASP A 75 44.07 11.07 1.35
CA ASP A 75 45.10 11.35 0.35
C ASP A 75 44.72 10.81 -1.04
N TYR A 76 43.96 9.71 -1.10
CA TYR A 76 43.53 9.08 -2.35
C TYR A 76 42.05 9.32 -2.65
N ARG A 77 41.75 9.49 -3.94
CA ARG A 77 40.38 9.45 -4.47
C ARG A 77 39.95 8.00 -4.71
N TYR A 78 38.99 7.54 -3.93
CA TYR A 78 38.41 6.21 -4.06
C TYR A 78 37.12 6.28 -4.88
N THR A 79 36.98 5.34 -5.82
CA THR A 79 35.71 5.08 -6.50
C THR A 79 34.68 4.51 -5.52
N GLU A 80 33.38 4.70 -5.76
CA GLU A 80 32.30 4.17 -4.92
C GLU A 80 32.48 2.68 -4.57
N ALA A 81 32.84 1.84 -5.55
CA ALA A 81 33.07 0.40 -5.36
C ALA A 81 34.26 0.04 -4.45
N ASN A 82 35.21 0.97 -4.27
CA ASN A 82 36.41 0.81 -3.45
C ASN A 82 36.37 1.66 -2.17
N LEU A 83 35.24 2.32 -1.88
CA LEU A 83 35.07 3.12 -0.68
C LEU A 83 34.72 2.22 0.53
N LYS A 84 35.68 1.38 0.91
CA LYS A 84 35.60 0.44 2.04
C LYS A 84 36.97 0.27 2.66
N TYR A 85 37.00 -0.05 3.95
CA TYR A 85 38.23 -0.13 4.74
C TYR A 85 39.30 -1.03 4.12
N GLU A 86 38.89 -2.20 3.61
CA GLU A 86 39.80 -3.20 3.02
C GLU A 86 40.50 -2.74 1.75
N SER A 87 39.96 -1.71 1.07
CA SER A 87 40.48 -1.19 -0.20
C SER A 87 41.32 0.07 -0.03
N MET A 88 41.45 0.60 1.19
CA MET A 88 42.23 1.79 1.49
C MET A 88 43.74 1.54 1.32
N LYS A 89 44.46 2.56 0.83
CA LYS A 89 45.87 2.47 0.45
C LYS A 89 46.74 3.40 1.28
N GLY A 90 48.01 3.03 1.44
CA GLY A 90 49.04 3.87 2.04
C GLY A 90 48.66 4.42 3.42
N ARG A 91 48.85 5.73 3.61
CA ARG A 91 48.58 6.42 4.88
C ARG A 91 47.11 6.43 5.26
N ASP A 92 46.21 6.45 4.28
CA ASP A 92 44.76 6.45 4.55
C ASP A 92 44.33 5.19 5.30
N ARG A 93 44.91 4.03 4.96
CA ARG A 93 44.61 2.78 5.67
C ARG A 93 45.04 2.84 7.13
N LEU A 94 46.21 3.41 7.42
CA LEU A 94 46.72 3.55 8.79
C LEU A 94 45.86 4.53 9.60
N ARG A 95 45.48 5.67 9.00
CA ARG A 95 44.56 6.65 9.61
C ARG A 95 43.19 6.03 9.88
N ALA A 96 42.61 5.36 8.90
CA ALA A 96 41.31 4.70 9.03
C ALA A 96 41.34 3.58 10.07
N GLN A 97 42.44 2.82 10.18
CA GLN A 97 42.59 1.84 11.25
C GLN A 97 42.58 2.51 12.64
N CYS A 98 43.35 3.59 12.80
CA CYS A 98 43.39 4.35 14.04
C CYS A 98 42.00 4.91 14.42
N LEU A 99 41.32 5.58 13.48
CA LEU A 99 39.98 6.13 13.68
C LEU A 99 38.95 5.03 13.97
N LYS A 100 39.00 3.90 13.26
CA LYS A 100 38.10 2.76 13.52
C LYS A 100 38.22 2.26 14.96
N GLU A 101 39.45 2.12 15.47
CA GLU A 101 39.70 1.66 16.84
C GLU A 101 39.25 2.70 17.87
N ILE A 102 39.55 3.99 17.66
CA ILE A 102 39.18 5.05 18.59
C ILE A 102 37.65 5.26 18.61
N CYS A 103 37.01 5.40 17.46
CA CYS A 103 35.55 5.64 17.38
C CYS A 103 34.74 4.53 18.06
N ALA A 104 35.22 3.28 17.99
CA ALA A 104 34.60 2.15 18.69
C ALA A 104 34.60 2.32 20.22
N GLU A 105 35.48 3.15 20.77
CA GLU A 105 35.65 3.39 22.21
C GLU A 105 35.16 4.77 22.67
N THR A 106 34.89 5.72 21.77
CA THR A 106 34.60 7.13 22.11
C THR A 106 33.19 7.61 21.78
N GLY A 107 32.26 6.71 21.43
CA GLY A 107 30.88 7.11 21.12
C GLY A 107 30.72 7.81 19.76
N PHE A 108 31.66 7.58 18.84
CA PHE A 108 31.59 8.05 17.46
C PHE A 108 31.33 6.89 16.49
N CYS A 109 30.62 7.18 15.40
CA CYS A 109 30.52 6.32 14.23
C CYS A 109 31.54 6.77 13.19
N PHE A 110 32.17 5.81 12.51
CA PHE A 110 33.15 6.06 11.46
C PHE A 110 32.63 5.57 10.11
N TYR A 111 32.56 6.49 9.15
CA TYR A 111 32.11 6.26 7.78
C TYR A 111 33.15 6.76 6.77
N LEU A 112 32.98 6.37 5.52
CA LEU A 112 33.76 6.88 4.39
C LEU A 112 32.82 7.59 3.43
N ALA A 113 33.22 8.72 2.87
CA ALA A 113 32.38 9.49 1.96
C ALA A 113 33.12 9.85 0.67
N GLN A 114 32.38 9.95 -0.43
CA GLN A 114 32.82 10.71 -1.59
C GLN A 114 32.30 12.15 -1.43
N MET A 115 33.18 13.11 -1.66
CA MET A 115 32.90 14.53 -1.52
C MET A 115 32.94 15.20 -2.89
N GLU A 116 32.02 16.14 -3.10
CA GLU A 116 31.94 16.97 -4.29
C GLU A 116 31.78 18.42 -3.83
N TYR A 117 32.70 19.27 -4.25
CA TYR A 117 32.69 20.71 -4.03
C TYR A 117 32.57 21.42 -5.36
N THR A 118 31.57 22.27 -5.49
CA THR A 118 31.30 23.03 -6.71
C THR A 118 31.37 24.52 -6.40
N VAL A 119 32.15 25.25 -7.18
CA VAL A 119 32.26 26.71 -7.10
C VAL A 119 31.88 27.29 -8.45
N SER A 120 30.76 28.00 -8.52
CA SER A 120 30.30 28.68 -9.74
C SER A 120 30.37 30.19 -9.58
N GLY A 121 30.78 30.89 -10.64
CA GLY A 121 30.73 32.35 -10.69
C GLY A 121 30.96 32.90 -12.09
N ASP A 122 30.77 34.20 -12.27
CA ASP A 122 30.97 34.87 -13.55
C ASP A 122 32.48 35.00 -13.85
N ALA A 123 32.90 34.49 -15.00
CA ALA A 123 34.21 34.69 -15.59
C ALA A 123 34.20 35.94 -16.48
N ILE A 124 35.07 36.90 -16.17
CA ILE A 124 35.31 38.07 -17.01
C ILE A 124 36.68 37.92 -17.66
N ASP A 125 36.72 38.04 -18.98
CA ASP A 125 37.96 38.16 -19.75
C ASP A 125 38.67 39.47 -19.36
N GLU A 126 39.97 39.41 -19.01
CA GLU A 126 40.79 40.59 -18.69
C GLU A 126 40.74 41.65 -19.81
N GLU A 127 40.36 41.27 -21.03
CA GLU A 127 40.35 42.10 -22.23
C GLU A 127 39.22 43.17 -22.27
N TYR A 128 38.21 43.12 -21.39
CA TYR A 128 37.08 44.06 -21.39
C TYR A 128 37.15 45.20 -20.36
N VAL A 129 38.28 45.44 -19.68
CA VAL A 129 38.42 46.57 -18.73
C VAL A 129 38.80 47.90 -19.41
N THR A 130 38.40 48.12 -20.66
CA THR A 130 38.56 49.43 -21.32
C THR A 130 37.30 49.93 -22.00
N SER A 131 36.27 50.28 -21.22
CA SER A 131 35.49 51.53 -21.40
C SER A 131 34.21 51.55 -20.57
N GLY A 132 34.20 52.19 -19.39
CA GLY A 132 32.91 52.45 -18.72
C GLY A 132 32.87 52.86 -17.25
N LYS A 133 33.58 53.93 -16.86
CA LYS A 133 33.30 54.79 -15.67
C LYS A 133 33.27 54.15 -14.26
N ARG A 134 34.35 54.48 -13.53
CA ARG A 134 34.49 54.80 -12.09
C ARG A 134 34.35 53.67 -11.06
N GLY A 135 35.51 53.16 -10.67
CA GLY A 135 35.77 52.55 -9.36
C GLY A 135 37.22 52.08 -9.28
N VAL A 136 38.15 52.95 -8.91
CA VAL A 136 39.59 52.67 -8.84
C VAL A 136 39.90 51.85 -7.59
N LEU A 137 40.48 50.66 -7.75
CA LEU A 137 41.36 50.04 -6.75
C LEU A 137 42.66 49.61 -7.45
N TYR A 138 43.78 50.12 -6.95
CA TYR A 138 45.14 49.88 -7.44
C TYR A 138 45.56 48.43 -7.16
N HIS A 139 46.07 47.71 -8.17
CA HIS A 139 47.01 46.61 -7.97
C HIS A 139 48.43 47.09 -8.38
N PRO A 140 49.42 47.07 -7.47
CA PRO A 140 50.81 47.26 -7.83
C PRO A 140 51.37 45.97 -8.43
N LEU A 141 51.68 46.02 -9.73
CA LEU A 141 52.71 45.26 -10.47
C LEU A 141 53.23 43.95 -9.83
N GLY A 142 52.84 42.80 -10.42
CA GLY A 142 53.71 41.63 -10.52
C GLY A 142 53.08 40.27 -10.17
N ASP A 143 52.35 39.65 -11.11
CA ASP A 143 52.55 38.28 -11.65
C ASP A 143 51.45 37.99 -12.70
N PRO A 144 51.69 37.21 -13.78
CA PRO A 144 50.67 36.91 -14.78
C PRO A 144 49.88 35.65 -14.40
N ALA A 145 48.55 35.73 -14.55
CA ALA A 145 47.56 34.65 -14.48
C ALA A 145 47.04 34.25 -13.09
N GLU A 146 46.32 35.14 -12.42
CA GLU A 146 45.27 34.73 -11.48
C GLU A 146 43.90 35.11 -12.07
N LYS A 147 43.14 34.11 -12.53
CA LYS A 147 41.73 34.29 -12.94
C LYS A 147 40.91 34.56 -11.68
N TYR A 148 40.56 35.82 -11.42
CA TYR A 148 39.69 36.18 -10.29
C TYR A 148 38.20 36.12 -10.68
N PHE A 149 37.38 35.49 -9.82
CA PHE A 149 35.93 35.65 -9.82
C PHE A 149 35.54 37.01 -9.21
N TYR A 150 34.50 37.69 -9.70
CA TYR A 150 33.91 38.85 -9.01
C TYR A 150 32.68 38.46 -8.15
N ALA A 151 32.82 38.69 -6.84
CA ALA A 151 31.81 39.00 -5.81
C ALA A 151 30.63 38.06 -5.51
N GLU A 152 30.03 37.33 -6.46
CA GLU A 152 28.94 36.37 -6.18
C GLU A 152 29.36 34.97 -6.63
N GLN A 153 30.05 34.26 -5.73
CA GLN A 153 30.35 32.84 -5.89
C GLN A 153 29.24 32.02 -5.25
N THR A 154 28.70 31.07 -6.01
CA THR A 154 27.85 30.02 -5.44
C THR A 154 28.73 28.83 -5.11
N GLU A 155 28.85 28.53 -3.83
CA GLU A 155 29.57 27.37 -3.33
C GLU A 155 28.59 26.29 -2.87
N LEU A 156 28.78 25.07 -3.36
CA LEU A 156 28.02 23.91 -2.94
C LEU A 156 28.99 22.78 -2.56
N LEU A 157 29.00 22.42 -1.29
CA LEU A 157 29.74 21.28 -0.78
C LEU A 157 28.76 20.18 -0.33
N LYS A 158 29.01 18.95 -0.77
CA LYS A 158 28.22 17.78 -0.37
C LYS A 158 29.05 16.51 -0.30
N PHE A 159 28.62 15.58 0.54
CA PHE A 159 28.96 14.17 0.40
C PHE A 159 28.04 13.53 -0.63
N SER A 160 28.56 13.23 -1.82
CA SER A 160 27.79 12.62 -2.90
C SER A 160 27.33 11.21 -2.51
N THR A 161 28.19 10.45 -1.85
CA THR A 161 27.89 9.14 -1.24
C THR A 161 28.56 9.00 0.12
N VAL A 162 27.91 8.31 1.05
CA VAL A 162 28.48 7.93 2.36
C VAL A 162 28.29 6.44 2.55
N HIS A 163 29.36 5.74 2.95
CA HIS A 163 29.43 4.29 3.09
C HIS A 163 29.92 3.90 4.48
N ASP A 164 29.47 2.74 4.97
CA ASP A 164 30.11 2.12 6.12
C ASP A 164 31.48 1.51 5.75
N LEU A 165 32.21 1.03 6.75
CA LEU A 165 33.54 0.45 6.55
C LEU A 165 33.55 -0.84 5.71
N HIS A 166 32.39 -1.44 5.47
CA HIS A 166 32.21 -2.61 4.61
C HIS A 166 31.82 -2.23 3.16
N GLY A 167 31.64 -0.93 2.89
CA GLY A 167 31.25 -0.40 1.59
C GLY A 167 29.74 -0.37 1.35
N ARG A 168 28.90 -0.63 2.36
CA ARG A 168 27.45 -0.49 2.21
C ARG A 168 27.09 0.99 2.18
N LEU A 169 26.28 1.38 1.21
CA LEU A 169 25.81 2.75 1.04
C LEU A 169 24.83 3.12 2.18
N ILE A 170 25.10 4.26 2.81
CA ILE A 170 24.42 4.79 3.99
C ILE A 170 23.63 6.04 3.67
N ALA A 171 24.18 6.93 2.83
CA ALA A 171 23.54 8.19 2.43
C ALA A 171 24.00 8.65 1.05
N ARG A 172 23.19 9.50 0.40
CA ARG A 172 23.54 10.20 -0.85
C ARG A 172 23.24 11.68 -0.71
N SER A 173 24.03 12.51 -1.39
CA SER A 173 23.82 13.95 -1.51
C SER A 173 23.60 14.67 -0.17
N VAL A 174 24.43 14.37 0.82
CA VAL A 174 24.35 15.03 2.13
C VAL A 174 25.07 16.37 2.07
N ARG A 175 24.37 17.46 2.33
CA ARG A 175 24.96 18.80 2.37
C ARG A 175 25.92 18.92 3.55
N THR A 176 27.05 19.59 3.33
CA THR A 176 28.07 19.86 4.35
C THR A 176 28.73 21.22 4.06
N TYR A 177 29.59 21.69 4.94
CA TYR A 177 30.24 23.00 4.85
C TYR A 177 31.75 22.88 5.08
N LEU A 178 32.52 23.88 4.65
CA LEU A 178 33.98 23.88 4.83
C LEU A 178 34.37 23.79 6.32
N ASP A 179 33.55 24.32 7.23
CA ASP A 179 33.73 24.24 8.68
C ASP A 179 33.60 22.81 9.24
N ASP A 180 32.97 21.91 8.49
CA ASP A 180 32.88 20.48 8.82
C ASP A 180 34.13 19.69 8.38
N ILE A 181 35.12 20.35 7.74
CA ILE A 181 36.38 19.73 7.33
C ILE A 181 37.47 20.13 8.31
N VAL A 182 38.13 19.13 8.90
CA VAL A 182 39.16 19.34 9.93
C VAL A 182 40.41 20.01 9.36
N GLN A 183 40.72 19.77 8.08
CA GLN A 183 41.87 20.39 7.42
C GLN A 183 41.61 21.87 7.10
N PRO A 184 42.53 22.79 7.47
CA PRO A 184 42.39 24.20 7.13
C PRO A 184 42.57 24.42 5.63
N ASN A 185 41.71 25.25 5.05
CA ASN A 185 41.77 25.69 3.65
C ASN A 185 42.06 24.56 2.64
N PRO A 186 41.23 23.49 2.60
CA PRO A 186 41.53 22.26 1.87
C PRO A 186 41.71 22.45 0.35
N PHE A 187 41.23 23.57 -0.20
CA PHE A 187 41.21 23.85 -1.64
C PHE A 187 42.04 25.07 -2.07
N ALA A 188 42.74 25.76 -1.16
CA ALA A 188 43.36 27.07 -1.47
C ALA A 188 44.49 27.03 -2.51
N ASP A 189 45.20 25.90 -2.64
CA ASP A 189 46.37 25.75 -3.52
C ASP A 189 46.20 24.61 -4.54
N ARG A 190 44.95 24.33 -4.96
CA ARG A 190 44.63 23.19 -5.82
C ARG A 190 43.85 23.63 -7.06
N ASP A 191 44.28 23.17 -8.23
CA ASP A 191 43.52 23.28 -9.47
C ASP A 191 42.23 22.45 -9.41
N PRO A 192 41.12 22.93 -10.02
CA PRO A 192 39.89 22.16 -10.10
C PRO A 192 40.11 20.84 -10.85
N ASP A 193 39.36 19.81 -10.45
CA ASP A 193 39.43 18.52 -11.12
C ASP A 193 38.76 18.57 -12.50
N ASP A 194 37.66 19.31 -12.60
CA ASP A 194 36.91 19.57 -13.83
C ASP A 194 36.41 21.03 -13.86
N GLU A 195 36.24 21.58 -15.07
CA GLU A 195 35.73 22.92 -15.30
C GLU A 195 34.64 22.90 -16.40
N GLU A 196 33.50 23.53 -16.13
CA GLU A 196 32.43 23.74 -17.11
C GLU A 196 32.22 25.23 -17.39
N TRP A 197 31.89 25.55 -18.64
CA TRP A 197 31.71 26.90 -19.14
C TRP A 197 30.33 27.02 -19.77
N GLU A 198 29.45 27.82 -19.18
CA GLU A 198 28.16 28.15 -19.77
C GLU A 198 28.22 29.49 -20.49
N ASN A 199 28.00 29.46 -21.81
CA ASN A 199 27.87 30.66 -22.61
C ASN A 199 26.39 31.06 -22.71
N THR A 200 25.97 32.03 -21.90
CA THR A 200 24.60 32.57 -21.91
C THR A 200 24.37 33.67 -22.96
N GLY A 201 25.30 33.83 -23.91
CA GLY A 201 25.18 34.80 -25.00
C GLY A 201 25.56 36.22 -24.56
N ASN A 202 24.58 37.10 -24.35
CA ASN A 202 24.81 38.51 -23.99
C ASN A 202 24.96 38.75 -22.47
N GLN A 203 24.79 37.71 -21.66
CA GLN A 203 25.16 37.69 -20.24
C GLN A 203 26.52 36.99 -20.14
N GLY A 204 27.37 37.39 -19.20
CA GLY A 204 28.77 36.95 -19.12
C GLY A 204 28.96 35.42 -19.13
N VAL A 205 30.19 34.99 -19.33
CA VAL A 205 30.54 33.57 -19.28
C VAL A 205 30.49 33.13 -17.83
N ALA A 206 29.66 32.16 -17.47
CA ALA A 206 29.67 31.56 -16.14
C ALA A 206 30.62 30.36 -16.16
N THR A 207 31.53 30.29 -15.18
CA THR A 207 32.46 29.17 -15.01
C THR A 207 32.12 28.43 -13.73
N THR A 208 32.07 27.10 -13.82
CA THR A 208 31.89 26.22 -12.68
C THR A 208 33.12 25.33 -12.52
N HIS A 209 33.72 25.36 -11.34
CA HIS A 209 34.83 24.50 -10.93
C HIS A 209 34.31 23.36 -10.07
N PHE A 210 34.75 22.13 -10.35
CA PHE A 210 34.41 20.93 -9.59
C PHE A 210 35.65 20.34 -8.92
N TYR A 211 35.53 19.99 -7.65
CA TYR A 211 36.53 19.26 -6.89
C TYR A 211 35.91 17.99 -6.32
N HIS A 212 36.60 16.87 -6.49
CA HIS A 212 36.15 15.54 -6.11
C HIS A 212 37.17 14.89 -5.19
N ASP A 213 36.73 14.44 -4.02
CA ASP A 213 37.60 13.84 -3.01
C ASP A 213 36.94 12.67 -2.29
N SER A 214 37.74 11.97 -1.48
CA SER A 214 37.24 10.97 -0.55
C SER A 214 37.57 11.39 0.87
N CYS A 215 36.62 11.20 1.79
CA CYS A 215 36.73 11.69 3.16
C CYS A 215 36.48 10.56 4.16
N ALA A 216 37.17 10.63 5.30
CA ALA A 216 36.86 9.91 6.51
C ALA A 216 35.87 10.75 7.33
N LEU A 217 34.71 10.19 7.67
CA LEU A 217 33.64 10.89 8.37
C LEU A 217 33.52 10.36 9.80
N MET A 218 33.67 11.23 10.78
CA MET A 218 33.45 10.95 12.20
C MET A 218 32.15 11.64 12.63
N MET A 219 31.22 10.87 13.16
CA MET A 219 29.90 11.36 13.56
C MET A 219 29.57 10.93 14.98
N LYS A 220 29.04 11.83 15.80
CA LYS A 220 28.54 11.45 17.12
C LYS A 220 27.48 10.35 16.98
N LYS A 221 27.55 9.33 17.83
CA LYS A 221 26.67 8.16 17.73
C LYS A 221 25.20 8.52 17.93
N GLU A 222 24.90 9.58 18.69
CA GLU A 222 23.54 10.10 18.90
C GLU A 222 22.92 10.72 17.64
N SER A 223 23.72 11.44 16.84
CA SER A 223 23.26 12.11 15.60
C SER A 223 23.15 11.16 14.40
N ARG A 224 23.65 9.93 14.51
CA ARG A 224 23.55 8.89 13.46
C ARG A 224 22.12 8.69 12.97
N MET A 225 21.15 8.71 13.88
CA MET A 225 19.76 8.44 13.52
C MET A 225 19.17 9.54 12.66
N GLU A 226 19.44 10.79 13.02
CA GLU A 226 19.02 11.98 12.28
C GLU A 226 19.62 12.02 10.88
N PHE A 227 20.92 11.75 10.80
CA PHE A 227 21.63 11.66 9.53
C PHE A 227 21.02 10.61 8.59
N LEU A 228 20.70 9.42 9.09
CA LEU A 228 20.09 8.36 8.28
C LEU A 228 18.71 8.76 7.78
N ILE A 229 17.91 9.45 8.58
CA ILE A 229 16.53 9.72 8.21
C ILE A 229 16.42 10.91 7.24
N THR A 230 17.30 11.90 7.37
CA THR A 230 17.34 13.09 6.49
C THR A 230 17.87 12.80 5.07
N SER A 231 18.60 11.70 4.87
CA SER A 231 19.31 11.38 3.61
C SER A 231 18.44 10.83 2.46
N ASN A 232 17.12 10.71 2.64
CA ASN A 232 16.04 10.40 1.67
C ASN A 232 16.37 9.57 0.40
N SER A 233 17.11 8.46 0.49
CA SER A 233 17.37 7.56 -0.65
C SER A 233 16.82 6.14 -0.43
N GLN A 234 16.59 5.40 -1.52
CA GLN A 234 16.11 4.01 -1.43
C GLN A 234 17.12 3.11 -0.70
N ALA A 235 18.41 3.26 -1.00
CA ALA A 235 19.48 2.53 -0.32
C ALA A 235 19.57 2.87 1.18
N VAL A 236 19.34 4.13 1.54
CA VAL A 236 19.22 4.57 2.94
C VAL A 236 18.08 3.82 3.62
N THR A 237 16.92 3.68 2.97
CA THR A 237 15.76 2.98 3.54
C THR A 237 16.06 1.51 3.79
N GLU A 238 16.75 0.83 2.87
CA GLU A 238 17.15 -0.56 3.03
C GLU A 238 18.16 -0.74 4.17
N TYR A 239 19.18 0.12 4.22
CA TYR A 239 20.15 0.12 5.32
C TYR A 239 19.48 0.41 6.66
N PHE A 240 18.61 1.42 6.72
CA PHE A 240 17.84 1.76 7.90
C PHE A 240 17.01 0.57 8.39
N VAL A 241 16.26 -0.08 7.51
CA VAL A 241 15.47 -1.27 7.86
C VAL A 241 16.37 -2.39 8.38
N SER A 242 17.49 -2.68 7.71
CA SER A 242 18.45 -3.69 8.16
C SER A 242 19.07 -3.35 9.53
N PHE A 243 19.40 -2.08 9.75
CA PHE A 243 19.97 -1.60 11.00
C PHE A 243 18.96 -1.73 12.14
N VAL A 244 17.72 -1.29 11.92
CA VAL A 244 16.64 -1.40 12.90
C VAL A 244 16.32 -2.87 13.21
N GLN A 245 16.28 -3.75 12.21
CA GLN A 245 16.14 -5.20 12.42
C GLN A 245 17.29 -5.78 13.23
N THR A 246 18.51 -5.31 13.02
CA THR A 246 19.69 -5.72 13.78
C THR A 246 19.59 -5.26 15.23
N LEU A 247 19.18 -4.01 15.46
CA LEU A 247 18.91 -3.50 16.80
C LEU A 247 17.81 -4.30 17.52
N PHE A 248 16.73 -4.67 16.81
CA PHE A 248 15.70 -5.54 17.39
C PHE A 248 16.23 -6.92 17.78
N LYS A 249 17.02 -7.53 16.91
CA LYS A 249 17.64 -8.82 17.21
C LYS A 249 18.53 -8.72 18.45
N GLN A 250 19.39 -7.70 18.50
CA GLN A 250 20.29 -7.47 19.64
C GLN A 250 19.52 -7.20 20.93
N TYR A 251 18.48 -6.37 20.89
CA TYR A 251 17.67 -6.09 22.07
C TYR A 251 16.92 -7.34 22.56
N ARG A 252 16.40 -8.18 21.63
CA ARG A 252 15.78 -9.46 21.99
C ARG A 252 16.77 -10.44 22.65
N GLU A 253 18.03 -10.42 22.23
CA GLU A 253 19.10 -11.23 22.82
C GLU A 253 19.52 -10.69 24.20
N THR A 254 19.46 -9.38 24.43
CA THR A 254 19.79 -8.73 25.71
C THR A 254 18.74 -7.67 26.12
N PRO A 255 17.58 -8.09 26.67
CA PRO A 255 16.45 -7.19 26.94
C PRO A 255 16.73 -6.12 28.00
N ASP A 256 17.59 -6.44 28.96
CA ASP A 256 17.91 -5.57 30.11
C ASP A 256 19.07 -4.60 29.84
N ASN A 257 19.54 -4.50 28.59
CA ASN A 257 20.62 -3.57 28.24
C ASN A 257 20.08 -2.13 28.08
N PRO A 258 20.42 -1.20 29.00
CA PRO A 258 19.85 0.16 28.99
C PRO A 258 20.30 0.98 27.78
N GLU A 259 21.51 0.74 27.26
CA GLU A 259 22.00 1.43 26.06
C GLU A 259 21.16 1.07 24.84
N ARG A 260 20.77 -0.20 24.72
CA ARG A 260 19.96 -0.70 23.60
C ARG A 260 18.52 -0.23 23.68
N ALA A 261 17.95 -0.19 24.88
CA ALA A 261 16.65 0.43 25.10
C ALA A 261 16.69 1.92 24.70
N THR A 262 17.73 2.65 25.11
CA THR A 262 17.91 4.08 24.79
C THR A 262 18.05 4.30 23.28
N GLU A 263 18.85 3.48 22.58
CA GLU A 263 18.98 3.52 21.12
C GLU A 263 17.63 3.31 20.41
N LEU A 264 16.81 2.37 20.89
CA LEU A 264 15.46 2.12 20.35
C LEU A 264 14.48 3.28 20.65
N VAL A 265 14.54 3.87 21.84
CA VAL A 265 13.71 5.04 22.19
C VAL A 265 14.08 6.25 21.33
N CYS A 266 15.37 6.51 21.15
CA CYS A 266 15.87 7.60 20.29
C CYS A 266 15.42 7.40 18.84
N LEU A 267 15.56 6.17 18.32
CA LEU A 267 15.06 5.77 17.00
C LEU A 267 13.56 6.10 16.84
N CYS A 268 12.72 5.67 17.78
CA CYS A 268 11.28 5.94 17.72
C CYS A 268 10.95 7.42 17.77
N ASN A 269 11.55 8.16 18.70
CA ASN A 269 11.32 9.59 18.83
C ASN A 269 11.70 10.35 17.57
N HIS A 270 12.82 9.98 16.94
CA HIS A 270 13.27 10.61 15.71
C HIS A 270 12.38 10.26 14.52
N ILE A 271 11.95 9.00 14.37
CA ILE A 271 10.97 8.61 13.34
C ILE A 271 9.69 9.43 13.49
N VAL A 272 9.18 9.59 14.71
CA VAL A 272 7.95 10.36 14.98
C VAL A 272 8.09 11.83 14.60
N LEU A 273 9.21 12.46 14.93
CA LEU A 273 9.50 13.85 14.55
C LEU A 273 9.51 13.99 13.03
N VAL A 274 10.27 13.13 12.35
CA VAL A 274 10.39 13.17 10.89
C VAL A 274 9.05 12.88 10.20
N VAL A 275 8.25 11.93 10.68
CA VAL A 275 6.93 11.67 10.06
C VAL A 275 5.97 12.85 10.27
N SER A 276 6.09 13.56 11.40
CA SER A 276 5.30 14.75 11.68
C SER A 276 5.63 15.90 10.72
N ASP A 277 6.93 16.09 10.43
CA ASP A 277 7.44 17.21 9.64
C ASP A 277 7.56 16.92 8.12
N LEU A 278 7.81 15.66 7.73
CA LEU A 278 8.09 15.22 6.35
C LEU A 278 7.05 14.21 5.87
N LYS A 279 5.79 14.64 5.75
CA LYS A 279 4.69 13.86 5.13
C LYS A 279 4.86 13.89 3.60
N PRO A 280 5.66 13.00 2.96
CA PRO A 280 5.15 11.67 2.55
C PRO A 280 6.22 10.56 2.36
N HIS A 281 7.49 10.75 2.75
CA HIS A 281 8.60 9.87 2.32
C HIS A 281 8.96 8.76 3.32
N VAL A 282 8.41 8.79 4.54
CA VAL A 282 8.69 7.75 5.52
C VAL A 282 7.94 6.47 5.15
N SER A 283 8.68 5.42 4.83
CA SER A 283 8.08 4.14 4.43
C SER A 283 7.26 3.53 5.58
N SER A 284 6.11 2.91 5.26
CA SER A 284 5.28 2.15 6.22
C SER A 284 6.11 1.13 7.05
N ASN A 285 7.24 0.65 6.50
CA ASN A 285 8.19 -0.22 7.19
C ASN A 285 8.88 0.45 8.40
N MET A 286 9.25 1.73 8.28
CA MET A 286 9.92 2.47 9.35
C MET A 286 8.97 2.73 10.52
N LEU A 287 7.73 3.11 10.21
CA LEU A 287 6.66 3.31 11.20
C LEU A 287 6.28 2.00 11.90
N ALA A 288 6.13 0.90 11.15
CA ALA A 288 5.91 -0.42 11.73
C ALA A 288 7.07 -0.86 12.65
N SER A 289 8.30 -0.49 12.29
CA SER A 289 9.47 -0.75 13.13
C SER A 289 9.45 0.11 14.39
N ALA A 290 9.13 1.41 14.29
CA ALA A 290 9.00 2.30 15.46
C ALA A 290 7.96 1.78 16.47
N VAL A 291 6.83 1.27 15.98
CA VAL A 291 5.82 0.65 16.86
C VAL A 291 6.36 -0.62 17.50
N THR A 292 6.98 -1.50 16.71
CA THR A 292 7.56 -2.74 17.25
C THR A 292 8.61 -2.43 18.32
N ALA A 293 9.46 -1.43 18.09
CA ALA A 293 10.47 -0.94 19.02
C ALA A 293 9.85 -0.39 20.31
N SER A 294 8.84 0.48 20.21
CA SER A 294 8.18 1.07 21.38
C SER A 294 7.49 0.01 22.23
N MET A 295 6.92 -1.02 21.60
CA MET A 295 6.32 -2.17 22.29
C MET A 295 7.38 -3.03 22.99
N LEU A 296 8.56 -3.22 22.37
CA LEU A 296 9.67 -3.97 22.97
C LEU A 296 10.23 -3.28 24.22
N VAL A 297 10.39 -1.94 24.16
CA VAL A 297 10.89 -1.14 25.28
C VAL A 297 9.85 -0.99 26.40
N LYS A 298 8.58 -1.30 26.13
CA LYS A 298 7.46 -1.18 27.08
C LYS A 298 7.24 0.26 27.59
N ASP A 299 7.56 1.24 26.76
CA ASP A 299 7.35 2.67 27.07
C ASP A 299 5.98 3.11 26.55
N GLU A 300 5.04 3.32 27.47
CA GLU A 300 3.67 3.72 27.13
C GLU A 300 3.58 5.07 26.42
N ALA A 301 4.40 6.05 26.83
CA ALA A 301 4.36 7.39 26.26
C ALA A 301 4.89 7.38 24.83
N LEU A 302 5.92 6.58 24.57
CA LEU A 302 6.48 6.40 23.24
C LEU A 302 5.49 5.72 22.28
N ILE A 303 4.79 4.68 22.77
CA ILE A 303 3.75 3.99 21.99
C ILE A 303 2.67 5.00 21.55
N GLU A 304 2.19 5.84 22.46
CA GLU A 304 1.17 6.86 22.16
C GLU A 304 1.68 7.86 21.10
N LYS A 305 2.91 8.33 21.28
CA LYS A 305 3.54 9.29 20.36
C LYS A 305 3.73 8.72 18.95
N VAL A 306 4.11 7.44 18.83
CA VAL A 306 4.26 6.77 17.52
C VAL A 306 2.91 6.55 16.85
N MET A 307 1.89 6.18 17.61
CA MET A 307 0.58 5.82 17.07
C MET A 307 -0.26 7.03 16.66
N THR A 308 -0.11 8.19 17.32
CA THR A 308 -0.80 9.45 16.96
C THR A 308 -0.39 10.03 15.62
N VAL A 309 0.87 9.80 15.22
CA VAL A 309 1.44 10.33 13.98
C VAL A 309 1.12 9.43 12.77
N TYR A 310 0.54 8.24 12.99
CA TYR A 310 0.35 7.23 11.96
C TYR A 310 -1.05 7.27 11.32
N PRO A 311 -1.18 7.57 10.01
CA PRO A 311 -2.49 7.81 9.39
C PRO A 311 -3.20 6.55 8.84
N GLY A 312 -2.61 5.36 8.89
CA GLY A 312 -3.26 4.19 8.29
C GLY A 312 -2.72 2.85 8.74
N GLY A 313 -3.48 2.17 9.61
CA GLY A 313 -3.44 0.73 9.96
C GLY A 313 -2.07 0.05 9.98
N LEU A 314 -1.63 -0.47 11.13
CA LEU A 314 -0.35 -1.18 11.19
C LEU A 314 -0.37 -2.41 10.27
N ARG A 315 0.82 -2.86 9.85
CA ARG A 315 0.93 -4.18 9.23
C ARG A 315 0.53 -5.25 10.24
N GLU A 316 -0.02 -6.35 9.74
CA GLU A 316 -0.45 -7.51 10.54
C GLU A 316 0.65 -7.99 11.50
N VAL A 317 1.92 -7.95 11.07
CA VAL A 317 3.09 -8.30 11.89
C VAL A 317 3.18 -7.44 13.16
N ALA A 318 2.95 -6.14 13.08
CA ALA A 318 3.06 -5.26 14.24
C ALA A 318 1.90 -5.47 15.24
N TYR A 319 0.71 -5.79 14.75
CA TYR A 319 -0.41 -6.21 15.62
C TYR A 319 -0.14 -7.55 16.31
N ALA A 320 0.53 -8.49 15.63
CA ALA A 320 0.98 -9.73 16.25
C ALA A 320 2.06 -9.50 17.33
N GLU A 321 3.02 -8.62 17.08
CA GLU A 321 4.02 -8.24 18.08
C GLU A 321 3.37 -7.53 19.28
N LEU A 322 2.39 -6.64 19.06
CA LEU A 322 1.56 -6.07 20.13
C LEU A 322 0.92 -7.18 20.98
N GLY A 323 0.25 -8.13 20.32
CA GLY A 323 -0.28 -9.35 20.93
C GLY A 323 0.74 -10.04 21.83
N GLY A 324 1.96 -10.21 21.31
CA GLY A 324 3.05 -10.85 22.04
C GLY A 324 3.49 -10.10 23.30
N THR A 325 3.51 -8.77 23.25
CA THR A 325 3.94 -7.89 24.36
C THR A 325 2.90 -7.75 25.48
N LEU A 326 1.62 -7.97 25.19
CA LEU A 326 0.53 -7.90 26.18
C LEU A 326 0.71 -8.89 27.33
N HIS A 327 1.40 -10.01 27.11
CA HIS A 327 1.73 -10.96 28.18
C HIS A 327 2.63 -10.33 29.27
N GLY A 328 3.47 -9.35 28.92
CA GLY A 328 4.38 -8.68 29.85
C GLY A 328 3.85 -7.37 30.44
N LEU A 329 2.85 -6.75 29.83
CA LEU A 329 2.22 -5.49 30.27
C LEU A 329 0.90 -5.71 31.01
N GLY A 330 0.28 -6.89 30.85
CA GLY A 330 -1.03 -7.24 31.40
C GLY A 330 -2.19 -6.78 30.51
N LEU A 331 -3.30 -7.51 30.58
CA LEU A 331 -4.50 -7.25 29.77
C LEU A 331 -5.20 -5.92 30.12
N ALA A 332 -4.87 -5.31 31.26
CA ALA A 332 -5.38 -3.99 31.63
C ALA A 332 -5.06 -2.92 30.57
N TYR A 333 -3.96 -3.08 29.82
CA TYR A 333 -3.58 -2.20 28.72
C TYR A 333 -4.62 -2.23 27.56
N LEU A 334 -5.35 -3.33 27.37
CA LEU A 334 -6.39 -3.46 26.34
C LEU A 334 -7.71 -2.77 26.71
N HIS A 335 -8.01 -2.66 28.00
CA HIS A 335 -9.25 -2.07 28.49
C HIS A 335 -9.23 -0.53 28.52
N GLY A 336 -8.08 0.10 28.19
CA GLY A 336 -7.96 1.56 28.12
C GLY A 336 -8.62 2.18 26.88
N GLU A 337 -9.03 3.45 27.00
CA GLU A 337 -9.56 4.26 25.88
C GLU A 337 -8.59 4.33 24.68
N ARG A 338 -7.30 4.12 24.94
CA ARG A 338 -6.20 4.16 23.95
C ARG A 338 -6.37 3.12 22.85
N MET A 339 -6.65 1.86 23.18
CA MET A 339 -6.78 0.80 22.16
C MET A 339 -8.04 1.00 21.30
N ASN A 340 -9.10 1.57 21.88
CA ASN A 340 -10.31 1.93 21.15
C ASN A 340 -10.05 3.04 20.14
N HIS A 341 -9.30 4.07 20.54
CA HIS A 341 -8.87 5.15 19.64
C HIS A 341 -8.00 4.62 18.49
N ILE A 342 -7.07 3.71 18.79
CA ILE A 342 -6.20 3.08 17.79
C ILE A 342 -7.03 2.31 16.76
N LEU A 343 -7.97 1.47 17.21
CA LEU A 343 -8.84 0.72 16.32
C LEU A 343 -9.79 1.63 15.53
N SER A 344 -10.23 2.76 16.08
CA SER A 344 -11.09 3.71 15.38
C SER A 344 -10.37 4.51 14.29
N CYS A 345 -9.04 4.64 14.36
CA CYS A 345 -8.25 5.27 13.30
C CYS A 345 -8.13 4.39 12.04
N ILE A 346 -8.49 3.10 12.11
CA ILE A 346 -8.44 2.19 10.97
C ILE A 346 -9.76 2.28 10.19
N ALA A 347 -9.76 2.99 9.06
CA ALA A 347 -10.96 3.22 8.27
C ALA A 347 -11.64 1.92 7.77
N SER A 348 -10.87 0.92 7.33
CA SER A 348 -11.45 -0.33 6.79
C SER A 348 -11.84 -1.32 7.88
N ILE A 349 -13.09 -1.81 7.84
CA ILE A 349 -13.61 -2.90 8.68
C ILE A 349 -12.77 -4.17 8.55
N HIS A 350 -12.35 -4.51 7.33
CA HIS A 350 -11.47 -5.66 7.06
C HIS A 350 -10.14 -5.55 7.79
N MET A 351 -9.51 -4.37 7.71
CA MET A 351 -8.23 -4.11 8.38
C MET A 351 -8.37 -4.09 9.91
N ARG A 352 -9.49 -3.58 10.44
CA ARG A 352 -9.80 -3.66 11.87
C ARG A 352 -9.92 -5.10 12.35
N TYR A 353 -10.62 -5.95 11.61
CA TYR A 353 -10.73 -7.37 11.95
C TYR A 353 -9.38 -8.10 11.89
N ARG A 354 -8.60 -7.89 10.84
CA ARG A 354 -7.25 -8.47 10.73
C ARG A 354 -6.32 -8.04 11.85
N ALA A 355 -6.40 -6.78 12.27
CA ALA A 355 -5.64 -6.29 13.42
C ALA A 355 -5.99 -7.08 14.70
N LEU A 356 -7.28 -7.26 14.98
CA LEU A 356 -7.75 -8.02 16.15
C LEU A 356 -7.30 -9.49 16.12
N VAL A 357 -7.38 -10.14 14.95
CA VAL A 357 -6.91 -11.53 14.77
C VAL A 357 -5.40 -11.64 14.97
N ALA A 358 -4.63 -10.70 14.42
CA ALA A 358 -3.18 -10.68 14.58
C ALA A 358 -2.77 -10.52 16.05
N ILE A 359 -3.46 -9.66 16.82
CA ILE A 359 -3.23 -9.50 18.27
C ILE A 359 -3.46 -10.82 19.00
N ARG A 360 -4.56 -11.52 18.72
CA ARG A 360 -4.85 -12.84 19.30
C ARG A 360 -3.73 -13.83 18.99
N ASP A 361 -3.37 -13.96 17.72
CA ASP A 361 -2.40 -14.95 17.26
C ASP A 361 -0.99 -14.65 17.82
N GLY A 362 -0.65 -13.37 17.94
CA GLY A 362 0.55 -12.90 18.61
C GLY A 362 0.61 -13.28 20.08
N TYR A 363 -0.47 -13.03 20.82
CA TYR A 363 -0.60 -13.39 22.24
C TYR A 363 -0.46 -14.90 22.46
N CYS A 364 -1.11 -15.71 21.60
CA CYS A 364 -1.03 -17.17 21.68
C CYS A 364 0.39 -17.71 21.42
N LYS A 365 1.16 -17.08 20.53
CA LYS A 365 2.52 -17.52 20.18
C LYS A 365 3.55 -17.28 21.29
N THR A 366 3.40 -16.23 22.09
CA THR A 366 4.34 -15.88 23.17
C THR A 366 3.93 -16.39 24.55
N LYS A 367 2.79 -17.08 24.62
CA LYS A 367 2.22 -17.64 25.85
C LYS A 367 3.22 -18.60 26.54
N ARG A 368 3.64 -18.29 27.78
CA ARG A 368 4.34 -19.25 28.64
C ARG A 368 3.37 -20.32 29.16
N PRO A 369 3.82 -21.57 29.43
CA PRO A 369 2.96 -22.63 29.97
C PRO A 369 2.28 -22.29 31.32
N ASP A 370 2.78 -21.30 32.06
CA ASP A 370 2.26 -20.87 33.37
C ASP A 370 1.22 -19.73 33.32
N SER A 371 0.84 -19.27 32.13
CA SER A 371 -0.15 -18.19 31.98
C SER A 371 -1.58 -18.69 32.29
N SER A 372 -2.32 -17.91 33.07
CA SER A 372 -3.68 -18.26 33.51
C SER A 372 -4.60 -18.51 32.31
N ILE A 373 -5.47 -19.53 32.42
CA ILE A 373 -6.56 -19.78 31.47
C ILE A 373 -7.49 -18.55 31.38
N ASP A 374 -7.62 -17.80 32.49
CA ASP A 374 -8.50 -16.64 32.60
C ASP A 374 -8.04 -15.45 31.75
N ASP A 375 -6.74 -15.32 31.50
CA ASP A 375 -6.19 -14.22 30.68
C ASP A 375 -6.57 -14.40 29.20
N LEU A 376 -6.48 -15.63 28.69
CA LEU A 376 -6.88 -15.92 27.31
C LEU A 376 -8.38 -15.71 27.13
N ALA A 377 -9.19 -16.18 28.08
CA ALA A 377 -10.64 -16.00 28.06
C ALA A 377 -11.01 -14.51 28.07
N SER A 378 -10.32 -13.70 28.89
CA SER A 378 -10.53 -12.25 28.97
C SER A 378 -10.17 -11.55 27.65
N LEU A 379 -9.08 -11.96 27.00
CA LEU A 379 -8.70 -11.47 25.67
C LEU A 379 -9.75 -11.82 24.62
N GLU A 380 -10.24 -13.06 24.61
CA GLU A 380 -11.27 -13.50 23.65
C GLU A 380 -12.58 -12.75 23.82
N VAL A 381 -13.00 -12.49 25.06
CA VAL A 381 -14.17 -11.65 25.37
C VAL A 381 -13.98 -10.24 24.83
N TRP A 382 -12.83 -9.61 25.11
CA TRP A 382 -12.54 -8.26 24.63
C TRP A 382 -12.51 -8.19 23.09
N ILE A 383 -11.88 -9.16 22.43
CA ILE A 383 -11.84 -9.22 20.96
C ILE A 383 -13.26 -9.36 20.41
N LYS A 384 -14.09 -10.25 20.98
CA LYS A 384 -15.48 -10.43 20.56
C LYS A 384 -16.26 -9.13 20.68
N GLU A 385 -16.14 -8.41 21.80
CA GLU A 385 -16.77 -7.09 21.99
C GLU A 385 -16.36 -6.09 20.91
N LYS A 386 -15.07 -6.04 20.53
CA LYS A 386 -14.60 -5.15 19.46
C LYS A 386 -15.09 -5.57 18.09
N VAL A 387 -15.13 -6.86 17.77
CA VAL A 387 -15.71 -7.35 16.51
C VAL A 387 -17.18 -6.97 16.41
N GLU A 388 -17.95 -7.13 17.49
CA GLU A 388 -19.36 -6.72 17.52
C GLU A 388 -19.51 -5.21 17.34
N ALA A 389 -18.68 -4.40 17.99
CA ALA A 389 -18.70 -2.94 17.86
C ALA A 389 -18.37 -2.46 16.44
N ILE A 390 -17.47 -3.17 15.72
CA ILE A 390 -17.17 -2.86 14.32
C ILE A 390 -18.43 -3.01 13.46
N LEU A 391 -19.26 -4.03 13.70
CA LEU A 391 -20.50 -4.28 12.96
C LEU A 391 -21.64 -3.31 13.33
N ASP A 392 -21.51 -2.58 14.44
CA ASP A 392 -22.46 -1.53 14.83
C ASP A 392 -22.20 -0.18 14.14
N THR A 393 -21.05 -0.01 13.49
CA THR A 393 -20.71 1.24 12.78
C THR A 393 -21.61 1.50 11.57
N GLU A 394 -21.83 2.79 11.26
CA GLU A 394 -22.60 3.27 10.10
C GLU A 394 -21.75 3.40 8.82
N GLU A 395 -20.47 3.05 8.89
CA GLU A 395 -19.55 3.21 7.77
C GLU A 395 -19.87 2.22 6.63
N PRO A 396 -19.92 2.68 5.36
CA PRO A 396 -20.08 1.79 4.23
C PRO A 396 -18.85 0.89 4.12
N PHE A 397 -19.07 -0.41 3.97
CA PHE A 397 -17.98 -1.35 3.79
C PHE A 397 -17.31 -1.07 2.43
N THR A 398 -16.05 -0.63 2.46
CA THR A 398 -15.31 -0.15 1.27
C THR A 398 -14.62 -1.26 0.49
N ASP A 399 -14.49 -2.45 1.07
CA ASP A 399 -13.91 -3.63 0.40
C ASP A 399 -15.03 -4.38 -0.34
N GLU A 400 -14.81 -4.76 -1.60
CA GLU A 400 -15.81 -5.53 -2.36
C GLU A 400 -15.91 -6.99 -1.86
N ASN A 401 -14.99 -7.45 -1.00
CA ASN A 401 -14.90 -8.84 -0.57
C ASN A 401 -15.66 -9.14 0.75
N THR A 402 -16.64 -10.04 0.65
CA THR A 402 -17.47 -10.53 1.76
C THR A 402 -16.80 -11.57 2.66
N LYS A 403 -15.59 -12.01 2.30
CA LYS A 403 -14.79 -13.03 3.00
C LYS A 403 -14.53 -12.74 4.47
N THR A 404 -14.37 -11.45 4.82
CA THR A 404 -14.12 -11.05 6.22
C THR A 404 -15.28 -11.42 7.13
N LEU A 405 -16.52 -11.19 6.67
CA LEU A 405 -17.72 -11.48 7.46
C LEU A 405 -17.92 -12.99 7.63
N LEU A 406 -17.53 -13.79 6.63
CA LEU A 406 -17.57 -15.24 6.72
C LEU A 406 -16.50 -15.77 7.68
N ALA A 407 -15.29 -15.21 7.64
CA ALA A 407 -14.25 -15.54 8.62
C ALA A 407 -14.72 -15.21 10.05
N MET A 408 -15.41 -14.08 10.26
CA MET A 408 -16.04 -13.76 11.54
C MET A 408 -17.09 -14.80 11.94
N HIS A 409 -17.98 -15.21 11.02
CA HIS A 409 -18.99 -16.24 11.28
C HIS A 409 -18.35 -17.59 11.65
N GLN A 410 -17.32 -18.03 10.92
CA GLN A 410 -16.62 -19.28 11.22
C GLN A 410 -15.97 -19.29 12.61
N VAL A 411 -15.47 -18.14 13.08
CA VAL A 411 -14.79 -18.05 14.38
C VAL A 411 -15.77 -17.88 15.55
N TYR A 412 -16.80 -17.04 15.41
CA TYR A 412 -17.70 -16.69 16.52
C TYR A 412 -19.06 -17.41 16.49
N GLY A 413 -19.30 -18.20 15.44
CA GLY A 413 -20.49 -19.02 15.28
C GLY A 413 -21.74 -18.26 14.85
N ASP A 414 -22.85 -19.00 14.80
CA ASP A 414 -24.13 -18.56 14.23
C ASP A 414 -24.78 -17.40 15.00
N ASP A 415 -24.50 -17.25 16.30
CA ASP A 415 -25.01 -16.14 17.12
C ASP A 415 -24.58 -14.79 16.54
N LEU A 416 -23.31 -14.64 16.17
CA LEU A 416 -22.79 -13.41 15.57
C LEU A 416 -23.43 -13.15 14.19
N LEU A 417 -23.65 -14.22 13.40
CA LEU A 417 -24.29 -14.12 12.10
C LEU A 417 -25.67 -13.48 12.22
N PHE A 418 -26.55 -14.05 13.04
CA PHE A 418 -27.93 -13.58 13.16
C PHE A 418 -28.06 -12.25 13.91
N ARG A 419 -27.27 -12.04 14.97
CA ARG A 419 -27.41 -10.87 15.85
C ARG A 419 -26.74 -9.61 15.32
N LYS A 420 -25.63 -9.74 14.57
CA LYS A 420 -24.80 -8.59 14.14
C LYS A 420 -24.58 -8.53 12.64
N ILE A 421 -24.16 -9.64 11.99
CA ILE A 421 -23.81 -9.63 10.56
C ILE A 421 -25.04 -9.38 9.68
N LEU A 422 -26.15 -10.10 9.88
CA LEU A 422 -27.36 -9.89 9.06
C LEU A 422 -27.95 -8.48 9.24
N PRO A 423 -28.10 -7.92 10.47
CA PRO A 423 -28.49 -6.53 10.65
C PRO A 423 -27.55 -5.52 9.98
N PHE A 424 -26.24 -5.76 10.03
CA PHE A 424 -25.25 -4.94 9.33
C PHE A 424 -25.49 -4.96 7.82
N LEU A 425 -25.67 -6.14 7.22
CA LEU A 425 -25.92 -6.30 5.78
C LEU A 425 -27.20 -5.60 5.29
N LYS A 426 -28.23 -5.45 6.15
CA LYS A 426 -29.45 -4.71 5.80
C LYS A 426 -29.17 -3.23 5.51
N ARG A 427 -28.06 -2.68 6.00
CA ARG A 427 -27.65 -1.27 5.80
C ARG A 427 -26.68 -1.09 4.61
N GLN A 428 -26.18 -2.19 4.03
CA GLN A 428 -25.18 -2.16 2.95
C GLN A 428 -25.82 -2.18 1.56
N THR A 429 -25.00 -2.08 0.52
CA THR A 429 -25.47 -2.12 -0.89
C THR A 429 -26.04 -3.49 -1.26
N THR A 430 -26.97 -3.52 -2.22
CA THR A 430 -27.57 -4.77 -2.71
C THR A 430 -26.52 -5.69 -3.31
N THR A 431 -25.53 -5.17 -4.03
CA THR A 431 -24.41 -5.93 -4.59
C THR A 431 -23.57 -6.60 -3.49
N PHE A 432 -23.24 -5.87 -2.43
CA PHE A 432 -22.47 -6.42 -1.32
C PHE A 432 -23.24 -7.53 -0.59
N THR A 433 -24.51 -7.29 -0.29
CA THR A 433 -25.37 -8.25 0.40
C THR A 433 -25.58 -9.53 -0.43
N THR A 434 -25.75 -9.39 -1.75
CA THR A 434 -25.92 -10.56 -2.64
C THR A 434 -24.63 -11.34 -2.84
N SER A 435 -23.47 -10.68 -2.87
CA SER A 435 -22.16 -11.34 -2.85
C SER A 435 -21.98 -12.16 -1.57
N PHE A 436 -22.36 -11.62 -0.41
CA PHE A 436 -22.26 -12.34 0.87
C PHE A 436 -23.12 -13.60 0.87
N LEU A 437 -24.36 -13.50 0.38
CA LEU A 437 -25.27 -14.65 0.29
C LEU A 437 -24.73 -15.72 -0.67
N ALA A 438 -24.11 -15.32 -1.78
CA ALA A 438 -23.49 -16.25 -2.72
C ALA A 438 -22.33 -17.01 -2.07
N ASP A 439 -21.45 -16.31 -1.35
CA ASP A 439 -20.34 -16.94 -0.65
C ASP A 439 -20.81 -17.84 0.51
N LEU A 440 -21.83 -17.42 1.28
CA LEU A 440 -22.43 -18.23 2.34
C LEU A 440 -23.02 -19.53 1.78
N PHE A 441 -23.69 -19.44 0.62
CA PHE A 441 -24.21 -20.61 -0.08
C PHE A 441 -23.08 -21.53 -0.58
N ALA A 442 -21.97 -20.97 -1.06
CA ALA A 442 -20.80 -21.75 -1.47
C ALA A 442 -20.19 -22.53 -0.27
N GLN A 443 -20.08 -21.90 0.90
CA GLN A 443 -19.63 -22.56 2.12
C GLN A 443 -20.58 -23.67 2.59
N CYS A 444 -21.89 -23.46 2.44
CA CYS A 444 -22.89 -24.50 2.69
C CYS A 444 -22.69 -25.71 1.77
N LYS A 445 -22.40 -25.49 0.47
CA LYS A 445 -22.10 -26.59 -0.48
C LYS A 445 -20.80 -27.32 -0.19
N GLN A 446 -19.83 -26.64 0.44
CA GLN A 446 -18.58 -27.24 0.90
C GLN A 446 -18.73 -27.98 2.24
N GLY A 447 -19.90 -27.88 2.89
CA GLY A 447 -20.18 -28.50 4.19
C GLY A 447 -19.63 -27.72 5.39
N GLU A 448 -19.16 -26.48 5.20
CA GLU A 448 -18.62 -25.63 6.27
C GLU A 448 -19.74 -25.00 7.12
N VAL A 449 -20.93 -24.78 6.52
CA VAL A 449 -22.10 -24.19 7.18
C VAL A 449 -23.32 -25.08 6.97
N SER A 450 -24.11 -25.27 8.03
CA SER A 450 -25.35 -26.04 7.95
C SER A 450 -26.36 -25.44 6.97
N GLU A 451 -27.10 -26.31 6.27
CA GLU A 451 -28.17 -25.93 5.36
C GLU A 451 -29.29 -25.17 6.09
N ASP A 452 -29.58 -25.50 7.36
CA ASP A 452 -30.61 -24.83 8.18
C ASP A 452 -30.24 -23.38 8.49
N VAL A 453 -28.98 -23.15 8.86
CA VAL A 453 -28.43 -21.82 9.16
C VAL A 453 -28.44 -20.96 7.91
N THR A 454 -27.98 -21.53 6.80
CA THR A 454 -27.95 -20.87 5.49
C THR A 454 -29.38 -20.51 5.04
N SER A 455 -30.30 -21.46 5.12
CA SER A 455 -31.71 -21.26 4.77
C SER A 455 -32.34 -20.14 5.61
N THR A 456 -32.09 -20.11 6.91
CA THR A 456 -32.63 -19.08 7.81
C THR A 456 -32.05 -17.70 7.48
N ALA A 457 -30.75 -17.59 7.24
CA ALA A 457 -30.11 -16.34 6.83
C ALA A 457 -30.66 -15.82 5.50
N PHE A 458 -30.85 -16.71 4.52
CA PHE A 458 -31.48 -16.37 3.24
C PHE A 458 -32.90 -15.85 3.43
N ARG A 459 -33.75 -16.49 4.25
CA ARG A 459 -35.12 -16.01 4.53
C ARG A 459 -35.12 -14.59 5.11
N ILE A 460 -34.25 -14.34 6.10
CA ILE A 460 -34.14 -13.02 6.74
C ILE A 460 -33.71 -11.96 5.72
N MET A 461 -32.69 -12.23 4.91
CA MET A 461 -32.16 -11.24 3.97
C MET A 461 -33.08 -11.04 2.77
N LEU A 462 -33.69 -12.10 2.23
CA LEU A 462 -34.63 -12.00 1.11
C LEU A 462 -35.89 -11.21 1.49
N SER A 463 -36.36 -11.29 2.73
CA SER A 463 -37.48 -10.45 3.21
C SER A 463 -37.19 -8.94 3.10
N VAL A 464 -35.90 -8.56 3.14
CA VAL A 464 -35.44 -7.16 3.01
C VAL A 464 -35.08 -6.83 1.56
N LEU A 465 -34.48 -7.78 0.84
CA LEU A 465 -34.01 -7.58 -0.55
C LEU A 465 -35.17 -7.58 -1.55
N ILE A 466 -36.12 -8.51 -1.47
CA ILE A 466 -37.20 -8.65 -2.46
C ILE A 466 -38.02 -7.36 -2.65
N PRO A 467 -38.41 -6.63 -1.59
CA PRO A 467 -39.12 -5.36 -1.74
C PRO A 467 -38.34 -4.30 -2.54
N ILE A 468 -37.01 -4.25 -2.37
CA ILE A 468 -36.12 -3.23 -2.92
C ILE A 468 -35.49 -3.59 -4.26
N ILE A 469 -35.66 -4.83 -4.76
CA ILE A 469 -35.18 -5.23 -6.08
C ILE A 469 -35.98 -4.49 -7.16
N GLU A 470 -35.30 -3.63 -7.90
CA GLU A 470 -35.76 -3.06 -9.16
C GLU A 470 -34.88 -3.57 -10.31
N LEU A 471 -35.53 -4.10 -11.35
CA LEU A 471 -34.89 -4.55 -12.58
C LEU A 471 -34.85 -3.37 -13.57
N ASP A 472 -33.69 -2.72 -13.71
CA ASP A 472 -33.52 -1.60 -14.67
C ASP A 472 -32.20 -1.70 -15.45
N SER A 473 -32.16 -1.17 -16.69
CA SER A 473 -30.93 -1.10 -17.51
C SER A 473 -30.17 0.21 -17.28
N GLU A 474 -28.84 0.20 -17.43
CA GLU A 474 -28.00 1.40 -17.25
C GLU A 474 -28.41 2.56 -18.18
N GLU A 475 -28.92 2.25 -19.38
CA GLU A 475 -29.31 3.27 -20.37
C GLU A 475 -30.63 3.98 -20.00
N SER A 476 -31.62 3.26 -19.47
CA SER A 476 -32.87 3.83 -18.96
C SER A 476 -32.65 4.64 -17.68
N MET A 477 -31.67 4.24 -16.86
CA MET A 477 -31.22 4.97 -15.67
C MET A 477 -30.63 6.35 -16.02
N ASN A 478 -29.71 6.40 -16.99
CA ASN A 478 -29.08 7.63 -17.45
C ASN A 478 -30.10 8.61 -18.08
N LYS A 479 -31.15 8.10 -18.73
CA LYS A 479 -32.23 8.92 -19.29
C LYS A 479 -33.13 9.52 -18.20
N ARG A 480 -33.50 8.74 -17.16
CA ARG A 480 -34.29 9.22 -16.01
C ARG A 480 -33.56 10.27 -15.17
N GLN A 481 -32.25 10.13 -14.98
CA GLN A 481 -31.42 11.14 -14.32
C GLN A 481 -31.37 12.44 -15.14
N LYS A 482 -31.15 12.39 -16.46
CA LYS A 482 -31.16 13.60 -17.32
C LYS A 482 -32.47 14.37 -17.28
N THR A 483 -33.62 13.69 -17.18
CA THR A 483 -34.93 14.35 -17.03
C THR A 483 -35.16 14.96 -15.65
N SER A 484 -34.54 14.42 -14.59
CA SER A 484 -34.56 14.99 -13.24
C SER A 484 -33.73 16.28 -13.11
N TYR A 485 -32.75 16.49 -13.99
CA TYR A 485 -31.88 17.68 -13.99
C TYR A 485 -32.43 18.86 -14.83
N GLN A 486 -33.64 18.75 -15.39
CA GLN A 486 -34.27 19.81 -16.18
C GLN A 486 -35.48 20.44 -15.47
N SER A 487 -35.27 21.05 -14.29
CA SER A 487 -36.23 22.02 -13.73
C SER A 487 -35.70 22.78 -12.51
N THR A 488 -34.75 23.71 -12.73
CA THR A 488 -34.82 25.10 -12.19
C THR A 488 -33.59 25.92 -12.64
N PRO A 489 -33.77 27.02 -13.39
CA PRO A 489 -32.68 27.94 -13.69
C PRO A 489 -32.51 28.94 -12.54
N GLY A 490 -31.35 28.87 -11.87
CA GLY A 490 -30.91 29.90 -10.92
C GLY A 490 -30.79 29.45 -9.46
N GLY A 491 -29.83 28.58 -9.16
CA GLY A 491 -29.44 28.24 -7.78
C GLY A 491 -27.95 27.93 -7.71
N ARG A 492 -27.22 28.63 -6.83
CA ARG A 492 -25.77 28.49 -6.62
C ARG A 492 -25.42 27.05 -6.21
N ARG A 493 -24.33 26.53 -6.80
CA ARG A 493 -23.78 25.19 -6.55
C ARG A 493 -23.28 25.07 -5.12
N SER A 494 -23.87 24.17 -4.34
CA SER A 494 -23.32 23.66 -3.08
C SER A 494 -22.69 22.29 -3.35
N GLY A 495 -21.41 22.13 -3.02
CA GLY A 495 -20.64 20.89 -3.20
C GLY A 495 -20.86 19.89 -2.07
N LEU A 496 -22.11 19.54 -1.77
CA LEU A 496 -22.48 18.60 -0.71
C LEU A 496 -23.73 17.81 -1.08
N ASP A 497 -23.63 16.97 -2.12
CA ASP A 497 -24.65 15.96 -2.47
C ASP A 497 -23.96 14.68 -3.02
N ILE A 498 -22.89 14.23 -2.34
CA ILE A 498 -22.25 12.91 -2.57
C ILE A 498 -22.48 12.02 -1.34
N LEU A 499 -23.73 11.89 -0.92
CA LEU A 499 -24.20 10.76 -0.10
C LEU A 499 -25.53 10.33 -0.70
N GLY A 500 -25.43 9.73 -1.89
CA GLY A 500 -26.58 9.19 -2.60
C GLY A 500 -27.29 8.16 -1.74
N THR A 501 -28.62 8.24 -1.70
CA THR A 501 -29.48 7.15 -1.26
C THR A 501 -28.94 5.82 -1.82
N PRO A 502 -28.82 4.75 -1.01
CA PRO A 502 -28.16 3.53 -1.42
C PRO A 502 -28.80 3.02 -2.72
N ARG A 503 -28.01 2.95 -3.79
CA ARG A 503 -28.45 2.60 -5.15
C ARG A 503 -29.24 1.28 -5.11
N ARG A 504 -30.51 1.31 -5.53
CA ARG A 504 -31.50 0.22 -5.41
C ARG A 504 -31.79 -0.50 -6.73
N VAL A 505 -30.75 -0.85 -7.49
CA VAL A 505 -30.95 -1.56 -8.77
C VAL A 505 -30.08 -2.81 -8.75
N VAL A 506 -30.68 -3.96 -9.10
CA VAL A 506 -30.03 -5.27 -9.07
C VAL A 506 -30.01 -5.85 -10.48
N HIS A 507 -28.84 -6.26 -10.97
CA HIS A 507 -28.70 -6.86 -12.29
C HIS A 507 -29.45 -8.19 -12.40
N GLY A 508 -29.99 -8.49 -13.58
CA GLY A 508 -30.80 -9.69 -13.84
C GLY A 508 -30.06 -11.00 -13.54
N LYS A 509 -28.73 -11.02 -13.72
CA LYS A 509 -27.86 -12.14 -13.34
C LYS A 509 -27.92 -12.43 -11.84
N VAL A 510 -27.87 -11.40 -11.00
CA VAL A 510 -27.91 -11.53 -9.53
C VAL A 510 -29.25 -12.09 -9.08
N VAL A 511 -30.35 -11.67 -9.72
CA VAL A 511 -31.69 -12.22 -9.44
C VAL A 511 -31.79 -13.69 -9.84
N ALA A 512 -31.21 -14.08 -10.97
CA ALA A 512 -31.16 -15.47 -11.40
C ALA A 512 -30.33 -16.36 -10.46
N ASP A 513 -29.16 -15.86 -10.02
CA ASP A 513 -28.29 -16.56 -9.06
C ASP A 513 -28.99 -16.72 -7.71
N LEU A 514 -29.63 -15.66 -7.18
CA LEU A 514 -30.43 -15.71 -5.95
C LEU A 514 -31.56 -16.73 -6.03
N LEU A 515 -32.33 -16.74 -7.13
CA LEU A 515 -33.39 -17.73 -7.33
C LEU A 515 -32.81 -19.15 -7.42
N GLY A 516 -31.64 -19.30 -8.04
CA GLY A 516 -30.90 -20.56 -8.07
C GLY A 516 -30.47 -21.07 -6.70
N PHE A 517 -30.04 -20.18 -5.81
CA PHE A 517 -29.72 -20.51 -4.42
C PHE A 517 -30.99 -20.90 -3.66
N CYS A 518 -32.08 -20.14 -3.78
CA CYS A 518 -33.37 -20.45 -3.14
C CYS A 518 -33.89 -21.84 -3.52
N LEU A 519 -33.79 -22.20 -4.81
CA LEU A 519 -34.20 -23.51 -5.29
C LEU A 519 -33.32 -24.65 -4.77
N SER A 520 -32.02 -24.38 -4.53
CA SER A 520 -31.11 -25.37 -3.94
C SER A 520 -31.36 -25.60 -2.45
N LEU A 521 -31.81 -24.57 -1.74
CA LEU A 521 -32.10 -24.58 -0.30
C LEU A 521 -33.58 -24.88 -0.01
N HIS A 522 -34.35 -25.29 -1.02
CA HIS A 522 -35.77 -25.58 -0.91
C HIS A 522 -36.63 -24.42 -0.34
N LEU A 523 -36.23 -23.16 -0.56
CA LEU A 523 -36.93 -21.94 -0.13
C LEU A 523 -38.09 -21.58 -1.06
N ARG A 524 -39.20 -22.31 -0.92
CA ARG A 524 -40.36 -22.28 -1.83
C ARG A 524 -41.08 -20.93 -1.86
N HIS A 525 -41.33 -20.36 -0.68
CA HIS A 525 -42.08 -19.12 -0.55
C HIS A 525 -41.31 -17.93 -1.11
N GLU A 526 -40.02 -17.84 -0.81
CA GLU A 526 -39.12 -16.79 -1.27
C GLU A 526 -38.90 -16.87 -2.79
N SER A 527 -38.78 -18.10 -3.33
CA SER A 527 -38.73 -18.32 -4.77
C SER A 527 -39.97 -17.80 -5.49
N ALA A 528 -41.17 -18.03 -4.91
CA ALA A 528 -42.42 -17.53 -5.47
C ALA A 528 -42.49 -15.99 -5.46
N GLN A 529 -42.05 -15.36 -4.37
CA GLN A 529 -42.03 -13.89 -4.26
C GLN A 529 -41.08 -13.23 -5.28
N ILE A 530 -39.91 -13.84 -5.56
CA ILE A 530 -39.00 -13.36 -6.60
C ILE A 530 -39.65 -13.46 -8.00
N LEU A 531 -40.35 -14.56 -8.28
CA LEU A 531 -41.06 -14.77 -9.55
C LEU A 531 -42.25 -13.80 -9.71
N GLU A 532 -43.00 -13.55 -8.65
CA GLU A 532 -44.10 -12.57 -8.63
C GLU A 532 -43.58 -11.16 -8.92
N LYS A 533 -42.47 -10.76 -8.28
CA LYS A 533 -41.82 -9.48 -8.54
C LYS A 533 -41.36 -9.32 -10.01
N LEU A 534 -40.81 -10.39 -10.60
CA LEU A 534 -40.43 -10.43 -12.03
C LEU A 534 -41.65 -10.22 -12.94
N GLU A 535 -42.77 -10.87 -12.61
CA GLU A 535 -44.04 -10.78 -13.33
C GLU A 535 -44.72 -9.41 -13.20
N ASP A 536 -44.67 -8.78 -12.03
CA ASP A 536 -45.24 -7.45 -11.79
C ASP A 536 -44.48 -6.35 -12.55
N GLN A 537 -43.15 -6.41 -12.56
CA GLN A 537 -42.32 -5.36 -13.18
C GLN A 537 -42.27 -5.44 -14.71
N LYS A 538 -42.63 -6.58 -15.31
CA LYS A 538 -42.51 -6.79 -16.77
C LYS A 538 -43.34 -5.80 -17.60
N GLN A 539 -44.49 -5.36 -17.08
CA GLN A 539 -45.36 -4.41 -17.79
C GLN A 539 -44.82 -2.98 -17.80
N ILE A 540 -43.95 -2.63 -16.86
CA ILE A 540 -43.39 -1.28 -16.69
C ILE A 540 -41.98 -1.18 -17.29
N ALA A 541 -41.30 -2.31 -17.48
CA ALA A 541 -39.95 -2.38 -18.03
C ALA A 541 -39.84 -1.80 -19.45
N SER A 542 -38.70 -1.15 -19.73
CA SER A 542 -38.37 -0.55 -21.02
C SER A 542 -37.74 -1.58 -21.98
N ILE A 543 -37.65 -1.25 -23.28
CA ILE A 543 -37.05 -2.16 -24.27
C ILE A 543 -35.57 -2.48 -23.98
N SER A 544 -34.80 -1.54 -23.42
CA SER A 544 -33.41 -1.77 -23.01
C SER A 544 -33.35 -2.64 -21.75
N THR A 545 -34.22 -2.40 -20.77
CA THR A 545 -34.38 -3.26 -19.58
C THR A 545 -34.65 -4.72 -19.96
N TYR A 546 -35.49 -4.94 -20.98
CA TYR A 546 -35.74 -6.30 -21.46
C TYR A 546 -34.49 -6.96 -22.04
N LYS A 547 -33.76 -6.25 -22.91
CA LYS A 547 -32.54 -6.75 -23.57
C LYS A 547 -31.41 -7.01 -22.59
N ASP A 548 -31.18 -6.10 -21.66
CA ASP A 548 -29.99 -6.09 -20.81
C ASP A 548 -30.19 -6.82 -19.47
N VAL A 549 -31.44 -7.01 -19.06
CA VAL A 549 -31.77 -7.55 -17.72
C VAL A 549 -32.66 -8.77 -17.80
N TYR A 550 -33.82 -8.70 -18.46
CA TYR A 550 -34.79 -9.81 -18.46
C TYR A 550 -34.32 -11.01 -19.29
N PHE A 551 -33.87 -10.83 -20.54
CA PHE A 551 -33.41 -11.95 -21.37
C PHE A 551 -32.17 -12.65 -20.79
N PRO A 552 -31.13 -11.93 -20.31
CA PRO A 552 -30.01 -12.54 -19.60
C PRO A 552 -30.42 -13.25 -18.30
N CYS A 553 -31.38 -12.68 -17.55
CA CYS A 553 -31.94 -13.33 -16.36
C CYS A 553 -32.62 -14.66 -16.72
N LEU A 554 -33.49 -14.67 -17.75
CA LEU A 554 -34.17 -15.89 -18.22
C LEU A 554 -33.18 -16.96 -18.70
N SER A 555 -32.15 -16.56 -19.44
CA SER A 555 -31.08 -17.46 -19.88
C SER A 555 -30.37 -18.10 -18.68
N LYS A 556 -29.98 -17.29 -17.69
CA LYS A 556 -29.32 -17.79 -16.49
C LYS A 556 -30.24 -18.66 -15.62
N LEU A 557 -31.51 -18.30 -15.51
CA LEU A 557 -32.52 -19.12 -14.84
C LEU A 557 -32.68 -20.48 -15.52
N PHE A 558 -32.64 -20.53 -16.84
CA PHE A 558 -32.68 -21.78 -17.58
C PHE A 558 -31.47 -22.67 -17.25
N GLU A 559 -30.25 -22.13 -17.28
CA GLU A 559 -29.03 -22.86 -16.88
C GLU A 559 -29.11 -23.41 -15.45
N VAL A 560 -29.73 -22.67 -14.54
CA VAL A 560 -29.87 -23.04 -13.13
C VAL A 560 -30.94 -24.13 -12.91
N ILE A 561 -31.97 -24.18 -13.74
CA ILE A 561 -33.11 -25.10 -13.61
C ILE A 561 -32.85 -26.43 -14.34
N GLN A 562 -32.19 -26.39 -15.52
CA GLN A 562 -31.96 -27.54 -16.40
C GLN A 562 -31.29 -28.76 -15.71
N PRO A 563 -30.24 -28.62 -14.87
CA PRO A 563 -29.57 -29.76 -14.23
C PRO A 563 -30.41 -30.45 -13.16
N ARG A 564 -31.52 -29.85 -12.70
CA ARG A 564 -32.34 -30.33 -11.58
C ARG A 564 -33.49 -31.24 -12.01
N GLY A 565 -33.47 -31.75 -13.24
CA GLY A 565 -34.51 -32.64 -13.78
C GLY A 565 -35.86 -31.96 -14.02
N ARG A 566 -35.95 -30.63 -13.86
CA ARG A 566 -37.16 -29.85 -14.11
C ARG A 566 -37.09 -29.29 -15.53
N SER A 567 -37.87 -29.86 -16.44
CA SER A 567 -38.07 -29.24 -17.76
C SER A 567 -38.87 -27.94 -17.56
N PRO A 568 -38.51 -26.81 -18.20
CA PRO A 568 -39.34 -25.61 -18.21
C PRO A 568 -40.69 -25.85 -18.93
N GLU A 569 -40.95 -27.06 -19.44
CA GLU A 569 -42.22 -27.50 -20.02
C GLU A 569 -43.29 -27.92 -19.00
N THR A 570 -42.88 -28.33 -17.79
CA THR A 570 -43.75 -28.97 -16.77
C THR A 570 -43.82 -28.23 -15.43
N SER A 571 -43.34 -26.98 -15.34
CA SER A 571 -43.21 -26.25 -14.07
C SER A 571 -43.84 -24.84 -14.09
N CYS A 572 -44.10 -24.26 -12.91
CA CYS A 572 -44.55 -22.87 -12.70
C CYS A 572 -43.64 -21.80 -13.33
N PHE A 573 -42.42 -22.17 -13.71
CA PHE A 573 -41.51 -21.30 -14.48
C PHE A 573 -41.99 -21.10 -15.93
N ARG A 574 -42.74 -22.05 -16.52
CA ARG A 574 -43.23 -21.94 -17.91
C ARG A 574 -44.07 -20.68 -18.12
N SER A 575 -44.99 -20.42 -17.19
CA SER A 575 -45.87 -19.25 -17.26
C SER A 575 -45.09 -17.95 -17.15
N VAL A 576 -44.01 -17.92 -16.37
CA VAL A 576 -43.13 -16.75 -16.23
C VAL A 576 -42.28 -16.53 -17.49
N PHE A 577 -41.64 -17.58 -18.03
CA PHE A 577 -40.86 -17.48 -19.27
C PHE A 577 -41.74 -17.04 -20.45
N VAL A 578 -42.87 -17.73 -20.66
CA VAL A 578 -43.83 -17.39 -21.72
C VAL A 578 -44.45 -16.02 -21.46
N GLY A 579 -44.79 -15.71 -20.21
CA GLY A 579 -45.39 -14.44 -19.81
C GLY A 579 -44.50 -13.24 -20.10
N ILE A 580 -43.20 -13.33 -19.80
CA ILE A 580 -42.23 -12.27 -20.06
C ILE A 580 -41.97 -12.13 -21.56
N ILE A 581 -41.78 -13.25 -22.28
CA ILE A 581 -41.51 -13.26 -23.73
C ILE A 581 -42.72 -12.72 -24.52
N ASN A 582 -43.94 -13.09 -24.13
CA ASN A 582 -45.18 -12.58 -24.73
C ASN A 582 -45.35 -11.09 -24.49
N THR A 583 -45.08 -10.62 -23.26
CA THR A 583 -45.16 -9.19 -22.98
C THR A 583 -44.15 -8.40 -23.82
N TYR A 584 -42.92 -8.92 -24.01
CA TYR A 584 -41.95 -8.27 -24.91
C TYR A 584 -42.46 -8.21 -26.35
N ARG A 585 -42.95 -9.35 -26.88
CA ARG A 585 -43.50 -9.45 -28.23
C ARG A 585 -44.63 -8.43 -28.42
N ASN A 586 -45.64 -8.45 -27.57
CA ASN A 586 -46.83 -7.63 -27.71
C ASN A 586 -46.56 -6.13 -27.55
N ARG A 587 -45.53 -5.74 -26.80
CA ARG A 587 -45.21 -4.32 -26.54
C ARG A 587 -44.20 -3.73 -27.52
N PHE A 588 -43.26 -4.51 -28.01
CA PHE A 588 -42.09 -3.99 -28.74
C PHE A 588 -41.89 -4.57 -30.14
N VAL A 589 -42.62 -5.63 -30.52
CA VAL A 589 -42.57 -6.20 -31.86
C VAL A 589 -43.84 -5.79 -32.61
N PRO A 590 -43.73 -5.00 -33.69
CA PRO A 590 -44.91 -4.61 -34.47
C PRO A 590 -45.54 -5.83 -35.16
N GLU A 591 -46.86 -5.77 -35.39
CA GLU A 591 -47.57 -6.76 -36.20
C GLU A 591 -47.04 -6.76 -37.64
N GLU A 592 -47.17 -7.89 -38.34
CA GLU A 592 -46.71 -8.00 -39.72
C GLU A 592 -47.50 -7.05 -40.62
N PRO A 593 -46.83 -6.16 -41.39
CA PRO A 593 -47.51 -5.18 -42.21
C PRO A 593 -48.24 -5.83 -43.38
N THR A 594 -49.57 -5.70 -43.40
CA THR A 594 -50.41 -6.14 -44.51
C THR A 594 -50.26 -5.20 -45.71
N ARG A 595 -50.32 -5.77 -46.94
CA ARG A 595 -50.09 -5.01 -48.19
C ARG A 595 -51.15 -3.92 -48.42
N GLY A 596 -52.42 -4.19 -48.07
CA GLY A 596 -53.50 -3.20 -48.06
C GLY A 596 -53.54 -2.29 -49.31
N THR A 597 -53.68 -0.97 -49.09
CA THR A 597 -53.67 0.09 -50.12
C THR A 597 -52.33 0.84 -50.21
N LYS A 598 -51.25 0.31 -49.62
CA LYS A 598 -49.94 0.98 -49.53
C LYS A 598 -49.20 0.90 -50.87
N THR A 599 -48.37 1.89 -51.18
CA THR A 599 -47.50 1.82 -52.35
C THR A 599 -46.41 0.75 -52.16
N ASP A 600 -45.90 0.15 -53.25
CA ASP A 600 -44.88 -0.91 -53.16
C ASP A 600 -43.62 -0.45 -52.38
N GLY A 601 -43.26 0.84 -52.46
CA GLY A 601 -42.15 1.42 -51.72
C GLY A 601 -42.41 1.55 -50.21
N GLU A 602 -43.62 1.94 -49.81
CA GLU A 602 -44.02 2.05 -48.40
C GLU A 602 -44.17 0.67 -47.76
N TRP A 603 -44.80 -0.28 -48.46
CA TRP A 603 -44.94 -1.65 -47.99
C TRP A 603 -43.57 -2.34 -47.83
N GLN A 604 -42.64 -2.18 -48.80
CA GLN A 604 -41.30 -2.74 -48.67
C GLN A 604 -40.49 -2.12 -47.52
N LYS A 605 -40.68 -0.82 -47.25
CA LYS A 605 -40.02 -0.13 -46.13
C LYS A 605 -40.53 -0.64 -44.79
N GLU A 606 -41.85 -0.77 -44.62
CA GLU A 606 -42.45 -1.33 -43.42
C GLU A 606 -42.11 -2.81 -43.23
N GLN A 607 -42.13 -3.62 -44.30
CA GLN A 607 -41.74 -5.03 -44.24
C GLN A 607 -40.28 -5.18 -43.82
N ARG A 608 -39.39 -4.28 -44.25
CA ARG A 608 -37.97 -4.28 -43.84
C ARG A 608 -37.81 -3.97 -42.35
N ALA A 609 -38.48 -2.91 -41.86
CA ALA A 609 -38.46 -2.53 -40.45
C ALA A 609 -39.07 -3.61 -39.53
N TRP A 610 -40.15 -4.27 -39.99
CA TRP A 610 -40.73 -5.43 -39.30
C TRP A 610 -39.75 -6.59 -39.23
N ARG A 611 -39.09 -6.97 -40.34
CA ARG A 611 -38.09 -8.04 -40.37
C ARG A 611 -36.92 -7.77 -39.42
N GLU A 612 -36.45 -6.53 -39.33
CA GLU A 612 -35.39 -6.14 -38.39
C GLU A 612 -35.84 -6.27 -36.93
N SER A 613 -37.08 -5.86 -36.62
CA SER A 613 -37.66 -5.94 -35.27
C SER A 613 -37.91 -7.38 -34.85
N TYR A 614 -38.55 -8.16 -35.73
CA TYR A 614 -38.83 -9.58 -35.52
C TYR A 614 -37.55 -10.42 -35.47
N GLY A 615 -36.56 -10.13 -36.31
CA GLY A 615 -35.24 -10.77 -36.27
C GLY A 615 -34.44 -10.43 -35.01
N THR A 616 -34.68 -9.27 -34.38
CA THR A 616 -34.11 -8.93 -33.07
C THR A 616 -34.80 -9.70 -31.94
N TYR A 617 -36.13 -9.78 -31.98
CA TYR A 617 -36.91 -10.62 -31.06
C TYR A 617 -36.48 -12.08 -31.11
N TYR A 618 -36.39 -12.66 -32.31
CA TYR A 618 -35.99 -14.05 -32.52
C TYR A 618 -34.60 -14.33 -31.92
N ARG A 619 -33.60 -13.48 -32.21
CA ARG A 619 -32.25 -13.60 -31.63
C ARG A 619 -32.24 -13.52 -30.11
N LEU A 620 -33.06 -12.64 -29.50
CA LEU A 620 -33.17 -12.53 -28.05
C LEU A 620 -33.79 -13.78 -27.42
N VAL A 621 -34.84 -14.35 -28.04
CA VAL A 621 -35.46 -15.59 -27.56
C VAL A 621 -34.49 -16.77 -27.68
N GLU A 622 -33.71 -16.85 -28.77
CA GLU A 622 -32.66 -17.87 -28.92
C GLU A 622 -31.59 -17.80 -27.82
N THR A 623 -31.29 -16.61 -27.29
CA THR A 623 -30.29 -16.46 -26.20
C THR A 623 -30.75 -17.04 -24.85
N VAL A 624 -32.04 -17.30 -24.67
CA VAL A 624 -32.58 -17.88 -23.43
C VAL A 624 -32.22 -19.38 -23.31
N GLY A 625 -31.92 -20.05 -24.41
CA GLY A 625 -31.47 -21.44 -24.45
C GLY A 625 -32.32 -22.33 -25.36
N PRO A 626 -31.90 -23.59 -25.61
CA PRO A 626 -32.57 -24.54 -26.48
C PRO A 626 -33.81 -25.12 -25.79
N ILE A 627 -34.81 -24.29 -25.59
CA ILE A 627 -36.06 -24.67 -24.94
C ILE A 627 -37.00 -25.22 -26.02
N PRO A 628 -37.31 -26.53 -26.04
CA PRO A 628 -38.09 -27.13 -27.13
C PRO A 628 -39.47 -26.51 -27.29
N PHE A 629 -40.15 -26.16 -26.19
CA PHE A 629 -41.42 -25.42 -26.28
C PHE A 629 -41.28 -23.98 -26.81
N LEU A 630 -40.13 -23.31 -26.65
CA LEU A 630 -39.92 -21.99 -27.25
C LEU A 630 -39.71 -22.11 -28.75
N ASN A 631 -39.05 -23.18 -29.20
CA ASN A 631 -38.97 -23.51 -30.63
C ASN A 631 -40.35 -23.80 -31.22
N ASP A 632 -41.23 -24.51 -30.50
CA ASP A 632 -42.62 -24.72 -30.92
C ASP A 632 -43.48 -23.46 -30.81
N PHE A 633 -43.20 -22.59 -29.82
CA PHE A 633 -43.83 -21.28 -29.69
C PHE A 633 -43.48 -20.38 -30.88
N LEU A 634 -42.19 -20.27 -31.23
CA LEU A 634 -41.70 -19.52 -32.38
C LEU A 634 -42.23 -20.11 -33.70
N ARG A 635 -42.33 -21.44 -33.81
CA ARG A 635 -42.95 -22.12 -34.97
C ARG A 635 -44.44 -21.78 -35.11
N LYS A 636 -45.23 -21.86 -34.03
CA LYS A 636 -46.66 -21.47 -34.07
C LYS A 636 -46.85 -20.00 -34.40
N ASP A 637 -45.95 -19.14 -33.93
CA ASP A 637 -45.99 -17.72 -34.23
C ASP A 637 -45.73 -17.45 -35.71
N SER A 638 -44.75 -18.15 -36.29
CA SER A 638 -44.45 -18.11 -37.73
C SER A 638 -45.55 -18.74 -38.62
N GLN A 639 -46.42 -19.57 -38.04
CA GLN A 639 -47.52 -20.26 -38.75
C GLN A 639 -48.87 -19.51 -38.70
N SER A 640 -48.96 -18.35 -38.05
CA SER A 640 -50.20 -17.54 -37.99
C SER A 640 -50.56 -16.79 -39.29
N VAL A 641 -49.91 -17.14 -40.39
CA VAL A 641 -50.14 -16.62 -41.75
C VAL A 641 -51.08 -17.56 -42.51
N GLU A 642 -52.39 -17.47 -42.27
CA GLU A 642 -53.42 -17.86 -43.25
C GLU A 642 -54.78 -17.17 -42.92
N PRO A 643 -55.58 -16.74 -43.92
CA PRO A 643 -56.71 -15.82 -43.71
C PRO A 643 -57.97 -16.53 -43.16
N GLN A 644 -58.67 -15.85 -42.25
CA GLN A 644 -59.91 -16.34 -41.61
C GLN A 644 -61.11 -16.53 -42.56
N GLY A 645 -61.98 -17.48 -42.19
CA GLY A 645 -63.42 -17.52 -42.45
C GLY A 645 -64.19 -17.88 -41.15
N PRO A 646 -65.50 -17.59 -41.03
CA PRO A 646 -66.07 -16.87 -39.86
C PRO A 646 -66.57 -17.73 -38.67
N ALA A 647 -66.79 -17.00 -37.56
CA ALA A 647 -67.10 -17.37 -36.18
C ALA A 647 -68.31 -18.31 -35.93
N PRO A 648 -68.54 -18.72 -34.66
CA PRO A 648 -69.55 -17.97 -33.91
C PRO A 648 -69.25 -17.71 -32.42
N SER A 649 -69.69 -16.51 -32.00
CA SER A 649 -70.30 -16.10 -30.72
C SER A 649 -69.88 -16.75 -29.38
N GLY A 650 -69.46 -15.90 -28.44
CA GLY A 650 -69.43 -16.24 -27.02
C GLY A 650 -68.92 -15.10 -26.13
N SER A 651 -69.87 -14.32 -25.62
CA SER A 651 -69.82 -13.34 -24.52
C SER A 651 -68.57 -13.24 -23.63
N GLN A 652 -68.17 -11.98 -23.39
CA GLN A 652 -67.39 -11.49 -22.26
C GLN A 652 -67.75 -12.14 -20.92
N GLN A 653 -66.75 -12.48 -20.10
CA GLN A 653 -66.78 -12.29 -18.65
C GLN A 653 -65.36 -12.30 -18.08
N GLY A 654 -65.05 -11.27 -17.28
CA GLY A 654 -63.72 -10.98 -16.76
C GLY A 654 -63.20 -12.02 -15.76
N TRP A 655 -61.88 -12.17 -15.71
CA TRP A 655 -61.19 -12.99 -14.74
C TRP A 655 -60.27 -12.11 -13.90
N ALA A 656 -60.86 -11.48 -12.89
CA ALA A 656 -60.18 -11.19 -11.65
C ALA A 656 -60.33 -12.42 -10.73
N ALA A 657 -59.27 -12.71 -9.98
CA ALA A 657 -59.20 -13.67 -8.88
C ALA A 657 -59.24 -15.18 -9.23
N ARG A 658 -58.05 -15.79 -9.37
CA ARG A 658 -57.75 -17.09 -8.76
C ARG A 658 -56.34 -17.10 -8.18
N LYS A 659 -56.29 -17.05 -6.85
CA LYS A 659 -55.18 -17.53 -6.01
C LYS A 659 -54.78 -18.93 -6.50
N CYS A 660 -53.49 -19.26 -6.51
CA CYS A 660 -52.96 -20.56 -6.92
C CYS A 660 -52.93 -21.57 -5.74
N PRO A 661 -53.88 -22.51 -5.63
CA PRO A 661 -53.74 -23.69 -4.77
C PRO A 661 -52.90 -24.80 -5.42
N GLU A 662 -52.59 -24.73 -6.72
CA GLU A 662 -51.83 -25.76 -7.47
C GLU A 662 -50.31 -25.72 -7.22
N LEU A 663 -49.82 -24.74 -6.43
CA LEU A 663 -48.40 -24.60 -6.09
C LEU A 663 -47.96 -25.51 -4.92
N ILE A 664 -48.92 -26.07 -4.18
CA ILE A 664 -48.67 -26.88 -2.97
C ILE A 664 -48.53 -28.37 -3.31
N ASP A 665 -49.34 -28.89 -4.24
CA ASP A 665 -49.35 -30.32 -4.58
C ASP A 665 -48.20 -30.77 -5.51
N LEU A 666 -47.52 -29.82 -6.16
CA LEU A 666 -46.41 -30.09 -7.09
C LEU A 666 -45.02 -30.01 -6.45
N LEU A 667 -44.96 -29.80 -5.13
CA LEU A 667 -43.71 -29.71 -4.37
C LEU A 667 -43.61 -30.79 -3.27
N GLU A 668 -44.55 -31.73 -3.16
CA GLU A 668 -44.25 -33.06 -2.56
C GLU A 668 -43.46 -33.91 -3.57
#